data_AF-A0A3E2N4M4-F1
#
_entry.id   AF-A0A3E2N4M4-F1
#
_cell.length_a   1.000
_cell.length_b   1.000
_cell.length_c   1.000
_cell.angle_alpha   90.00
_cell.angle_beta   90.00
_cell.angle_gamma   90.00
#
_symmetry.space_group_name_H-M   'P 1'
#
loop_
_entity.id
_entity.type
_entity.pdbx_description
1 polymer ?
#
loop_
_entity_poly.entity_id
_entity_poly.type
_entity_poly.pdbx_seq_one_letter_code
_entity_poly.pdbx_strand_id
1 'polypeptide(L)'
;MKEISRKLRRTFSILAVLLVVLFAIPVCSVAAETLPTSPPSGYDQYKNNIPHGQISYITYQSTATNSQRRARIYLPPGYSTNNKYSVMYLLHGIGGNEDEWYNSGAPNVILDNLITAGKIQPFILVLPNGNATGTGVRDGWENFTKDLINSLVPYIESHYSVYTDAQHRAIAGLSQGGAQSLNIGLPNVDKFPYIGGFSSSPITKQVNQLFPDGGTKVKANSKLLFLSCGTADGLISNNNRVRDYCKSNNIRYTEWLLPGNGHDWSVWKPSLWNFAQMACAAGFTDQTTPTPTPDPISAFTQIEAESFKNQQGVQTETCNEGGENVGYIENGDYVSYSNIDFGNGAGGFQARVASATSGGNIEIRLDSITGTLIGTCPVAGTGGWQTWTDVKCNVSGASGKHDVYLKFTGGSGYLFNLNWFKFTAPYSMESLGVVNGQGFTLTPEQTPEPTATLTSKAGKFHCFLLLGQSNMAGYALAQASDKVEDPRVLVLGYDNNAALGRVTNKWDVACPPLHASWLNAIGPGDWFGKTMIQKVPAGDTIGLIPCAISGEKIETFMKSGGTKYNWIINRARIAQQNGGVIEGIIFHQGESNSGDPSWPGKVKTLVEDLRKDLNLGNVPFLPGELLYSGPCAGHNKLVNQLPSLIPNCYVVSASGLVVDPGDTQYRLHFSHDSSVTLGKRYAEKMIQALGW
;
A
#
# COMPACT_ATOMS: atom_id res chain seq x y z
N MET A 1 -35.97 -51.24 -61.75
CA MET A 1 -35.17 -51.99 -60.76
C MET A 1 -33.69 -51.73 -61.01
N LYS A 2 -32.93 -51.06 -60.16
CA LYS A 2 -33.24 -50.62 -58.81
C LYS A 2 -32.73 -49.19 -58.65
N GLU A 3 -33.72 -48.30 -58.68
CA GLU A 3 -33.85 -46.95 -58.11
C GLU A 3 -33.48 -46.86 -56.60
N ILE A 4 -32.67 -47.80 -56.13
CA ILE A 4 -32.09 -47.95 -54.80
C ILE A 4 -30.55 -47.88 -54.89
N SER A 5 -29.93 -47.94 -56.09
CA SER A 5 -28.47 -47.92 -56.22
C SER A 5 -27.83 -46.53 -56.42
N ARG A 6 -28.63 -45.48 -56.62
CA ARG A 6 -28.13 -44.10 -56.82
C ARG A 6 -28.30 -43.18 -55.60
N LYS A 7 -29.13 -43.59 -54.62
CA LYS A 7 -29.24 -42.95 -53.29
C LYS A 7 -28.27 -43.51 -52.24
N LEU A 8 -27.55 -44.60 -52.54
CA LEU A 8 -26.59 -45.24 -51.60
C LEU A 8 -25.10 -44.96 -51.91
N ARG A 9 -24.78 -44.22 -52.98
CA ARG A 9 -23.39 -43.84 -53.34
C ARG A 9 -23.03 -42.38 -53.08
N ARG A 10 -23.94 -41.57 -52.51
CA ARG A 10 -23.67 -40.16 -52.15
C ARG A 10 -23.68 -39.87 -50.64
N THR A 11 -23.94 -40.88 -49.81
CA THR A 11 -23.91 -40.76 -48.34
C THR A 11 -22.64 -41.34 -47.69
N PHE A 12 -21.70 -41.88 -48.48
CA PHE A 12 -20.48 -42.52 -47.94
C PHE A 12 -19.16 -41.84 -48.33
N SER A 13 -19.19 -40.61 -48.83
CA SER A 13 -17.97 -39.81 -49.08
C SER A 13 -17.94 -38.46 -48.35
N ILE A 14 -18.86 -38.22 -47.42
CA ILE A 14 -18.87 -37.03 -46.55
C ILE A 14 -18.72 -37.42 -45.05
N LEU A 15 -18.74 -38.71 -44.71
CA LEU A 15 -18.60 -39.19 -43.33
C LEU A 15 -17.24 -39.84 -42.99
N ALA A 16 -16.21 -39.65 -43.84
CA ALA A 16 -14.89 -40.27 -43.67
C ALA A 16 -13.71 -39.28 -43.70
N VAL A 17 -13.98 -37.96 -43.67
CA VAL A 17 -12.93 -36.91 -43.57
C VAL A 17 -13.13 -36.02 -42.34
N LEU A 18 -14.05 -36.39 -41.44
CA LEU A 18 -14.37 -35.66 -40.20
C LEU A 18 -14.05 -36.47 -38.93
N LEU A 19 -13.16 -37.44 -39.03
CA LEU A 19 -12.57 -38.13 -37.87
C LEU A 19 -11.08 -38.40 -38.11
N VAL A 20 -10.27 -37.97 -37.15
CA VAL A 20 -8.84 -38.27 -36.94
C VAL A 20 -7.82 -37.47 -37.78
N VAL A 21 -7.91 -36.14 -37.67
CA VAL A 21 -6.71 -35.39 -37.25
C VAL A 21 -7.08 -34.70 -35.94
N LEU A 22 -7.13 -35.52 -34.88
CA LEU A 22 -6.94 -35.05 -33.52
C LEU A 22 -5.52 -34.49 -33.47
N PHE A 23 -5.35 -33.20 -33.77
CA PHE A 23 -4.31 -32.46 -33.07
C PHE A 23 -4.71 -32.53 -31.60
N ALA A 24 -4.04 -33.41 -30.88
CA ALA A 24 -3.91 -33.31 -29.44
C ALA A 24 -3.23 -31.96 -29.17
N ILE A 25 -4.03 -30.89 -29.13
CA ILE A 25 -3.68 -29.73 -28.32
C ILE A 25 -3.57 -30.34 -26.93
N PRO A 26 -2.41 -30.30 -26.28
CA PRO A 26 -2.37 -30.62 -24.87
C PRO A 26 -3.28 -29.60 -24.23
N VAL A 27 -4.48 -30.02 -23.84
CA VAL A 27 -5.16 -29.37 -22.74
C VAL A 27 -4.16 -29.58 -21.61
N CYS A 28 -3.30 -28.60 -21.39
CA CYS A 28 -2.65 -28.43 -20.12
C CYS A 28 -3.80 -28.23 -19.14
N SER A 29 -4.38 -29.33 -18.66
CA SER A 29 -4.89 -29.36 -17.31
C SER A 29 -3.66 -29.06 -16.47
N VAL A 30 -3.46 -27.78 -16.16
CA VAL A 30 -2.53 -27.41 -15.11
C VAL A 30 -3.10 -28.11 -13.89
N ALA A 31 -2.49 -29.24 -13.51
CA ALA A 31 -2.84 -29.90 -12.27
C ALA A 31 -2.77 -28.81 -11.20
N ALA A 32 -3.82 -28.64 -10.40
CA ALA A 32 -3.77 -27.76 -9.26
C ALA A 32 -2.52 -28.16 -8.45
N GLU A 33 -1.53 -27.27 -8.33
CA GLU A 33 -0.31 -27.57 -7.60
C GLU A 33 -0.66 -28.06 -6.20
N THR A 34 -0.22 -29.27 -5.86
CA THR A 34 -0.45 -29.84 -4.53
C THR A 34 0.47 -29.17 -3.53
N LEU A 35 -0.09 -28.45 -2.54
CA LEU A 35 0.67 -27.89 -1.43
C LEU A 35 1.08 -28.99 -0.44
N PRO A 36 2.26 -28.91 0.20
CA PRO A 36 3.23 -27.81 0.12
C PRO A 36 4.13 -27.88 -1.12
N THR A 37 4.50 -26.72 -1.68
CA THR A 37 5.41 -26.59 -2.83
C THR A 37 6.29 -25.35 -2.72
N SER A 38 7.34 -25.27 -3.55
CA SER A 38 8.14 -24.06 -3.68
C SER A 38 7.30 -22.93 -4.27
N PRO A 39 7.25 -21.74 -3.65
CA PRO A 39 6.47 -20.63 -4.17
C PRO A 39 7.05 -20.13 -5.51
N PRO A 40 6.21 -19.55 -6.38
CA PRO A 40 6.68 -18.96 -7.63
C PRO A 40 7.58 -17.75 -7.36
N SER A 41 8.45 -17.44 -8.34
CA SER A 41 9.27 -16.21 -8.28
C SER A 41 8.37 -14.98 -8.10
N GLY A 42 8.78 -14.05 -7.24
CA GLY A 42 8.04 -12.84 -6.98
C GLY A 42 6.93 -12.94 -5.93
N TYR A 43 6.70 -14.11 -5.29
CA TYR A 43 5.65 -14.29 -4.27
C TYR A 43 5.83 -13.38 -3.04
N ASP A 44 7.07 -12.99 -2.74
CA ASP A 44 7.46 -12.13 -1.61
C ASP A 44 7.90 -10.73 -2.05
N GLN A 45 7.68 -10.38 -3.32
CA GLN A 45 8.03 -9.07 -3.87
C GLN A 45 6.84 -8.14 -3.80
N TYR A 46 7.10 -6.89 -3.39
CA TYR A 46 6.09 -5.85 -3.33
C TYR A 46 5.62 -5.50 -4.75
N LYS A 47 4.30 -5.42 -4.95
CA LYS A 47 3.69 -5.09 -6.25
C LYS A 47 2.84 -3.84 -6.12
N ASN A 48 3.22 -2.75 -6.80
CA ASN A 48 2.54 -1.46 -6.67
C ASN A 48 1.05 -1.48 -7.08
N ASN A 49 0.64 -2.45 -7.90
CA ASN A 49 -0.66 -2.52 -8.55
C ASN A 49 -1.66 -3.45 -7.85
N ILE A 50 -1.39 -3.86 -6.62
CA ILE A 50 -2.32 -4.68 -5.83
C ILE A 50 -2.74 -3.95 -4.55
N PRO A 51 -3.92 -4.25 -3.98
CA PRO A 51 -4.30 -3.76 -2.68
C PRO A 51 -3.32 -4.24 -1.60
N HIS A 52 -2.97 -3.34 -0.67
CA HIS A 52 -2.03 -3.63 0.41
C HIS A 52 -2.69 -3.56 1.78
N GLY A 53 -2.43 -4.55 2.62
CA GLY A 53 -2.87 -4.53 4.00
C GLY A 53 -2.09 -3.52 4.84
N GLN A 54 -2.73 -3.06 5.90
CA GLN A 54 -2.15 -2.08 6.81
C GLN A 54 -1.38 -2.78 7.91
N ILE A 55 -0.17 -2.29 8.20
CA ILE A 55 0.61 -2.74 9.35
C ILE A 55 0.72 -1.62 10.35
N SER A 56 0.43 -1.94 11.59
CA SER A 56 0.56 -1.00 12.70
C SER A 56 1.09 -1.72 13.94
N TYR A 57 1.47 -0.92 14.94
CA TYR A 57 1.75 -1.44 16.26
C TYR A 57 0.48 -1.38 17.12
N ILE A 58 0.35 -2.36 17.99
CA ILE A 58 -0.59 -2.35 19.10
C ILE A 58 0.18 -2.47 20.41
N THR A 59 -0.38 -1.87 21.46
CA THR A 59 0.13 -2.01 22.82
C THR A 59 -1.01 -2.57 23.68
N TYR A 60 -0.71 -3.57 24.49
CA TYR A 60 -1.68 -4.23 25.36
C TYR A 60 -1.08 -4.45 26.75
N GLN A 61 -1.94 -4.40 27.76
CA GLN A 61 -1.56 -4.74 29.11
C GLN A 61 -1.44 -6.26 29.25
N SER A 62 -0.26 -6.76 29.65
CA SER A 62 -0.05 -8.16 29.94
C SER A 62 -0.21 -8.44 31.42
N THR A 63 -1.06 -9.41 31.75
CA THR A 63 -1.15 -9.96 33.11
C THR A 63 -0.04 -10.96 33.40
N ALA A 64 0.65 -11.47 32.37
CA ALA A 64 1.76 -12.41 32.52
C ALA A 64 3.07 -11.70 32.88
N THR A 65 3.27 -10.46 32.43
CA THR A 65 4.46 -9.65 32.74
C THR A 65 4.19 -8.50 33.69
N ASN A 66 2.91 -8.23 34.01
CA ASN A 66 2.47 -7.04 34.74
C ASN A 66 2.97 -5.73 34.12
N SER A 67 3.05 -5.68 32.78
CA SER A 67 3.53 -4.52 32.03
C SER A 67 2.81 -4.36 30.69
N GLN A 68 2.94 -3.18 30.09
CA GLN A 68 2.54 -2.95 28.71
C GLN A 68 3.50 -3.71 27.78
N ARG A 69 2.94 -4.51 26.87
CA ARG A 69 3.68 -5.21 25.82
C ARG A 69 3.21 -4.72 24.46
N ARG A 70 4.09 -4.83 23.46
CA ARG A 70 3.81 -4.42 22.09
C ARG A 70 3.73 -5.65 21.18
N ALA A 71 2.89 -5.55 20.15
CA ALA A 71 2.86 -6.47 19.02
C ALA A 71 2.67 -5.67 17.74
N ARG A 72 3.00 -6.27 16.59
CA ARG A 72 2.51 -5.78 15.30
C ARG A 72 1.22 -6.46 14.93
N ILE A 73 0.39 -5.75 14.17
CA ILE A 73 -0.80 -6.29 13.54
C ILE A 73 -0.81 -5.91 12.06
N TYR A 74 -1.11 -6.89 11.23
CA TYR A 74 -1.47 -6.71 9.82
C TYR A 74 -2.97 -6.89 9.68
N LEU A 75 -3.62 -5.87 9.16
CA LEU A 75 -5.00 -5.88 8.72
C LEU A 75 -5.01 -6.07 7.21
N PRO A 76 -5.73 -7.06 6.67
CA PRO A 76 -5.69 -7.32 5.25
C PRO A 76 -6.27 -6.15 4.42
N PRO A 77 -5.96 -6.07 3.11
CA PRO A 77 -6.56 -5.08 2.24
C PRO A 77 -8.10 -5.12 2.32
N GLY A 78 -8.73 -3.96 2.48
CA GLY A 78 -10.18 -3.86 2.64
C GLY A 78 -10.71 -4.32 4.01
N TYR A 79 -9.87 -4.39 5.05
CA TYR A 79 -10.33 -4.62 6.42
C TYR A 79 -11.45 -3.65 6.80
N SER A 80 -12.57 -4.19 7.26
CA SER A 80 -13.75 -3.45 7.72
C SER A 80 -14.30 -4.04 9.00
N THR A 81 -14.72 -3.21 9.94
CA THR A 81 -15.39 -3.66 11.18
C THR A 81 -16.76 -4.29 10.94
N ASN A 82 -17.30 -4.19 9.73
CA ASN A 82 -18.55 -4.85 9.33
C ASN A 82 -18.36 -6.34 8.99
N ASN A 83 -17.12 -6.77 8.77
CA ASN A 83 -16.77 -8.16 8.49
C ASN A 83 -16.07 -8.79 9.70
N LYS A 84 -16.08 -10.12 9.79
CA LYS A 84 -15.35 -10.88 10.80
C LYS A 84 -14.17 -11.59 10.14
N TYR A 85 -13.00 -11.53 10.78
CA TYR A 85 -11.77 -12.10 10.26
C TYR A 85 -11.20 -13.17 11.21
N SER A 86 -10.59 -14.19 10.63
CA SER A 86 -9.72 -15.13 11.36
C SER A 86 -8.43 -14.44 11.80
N VAL A 87 -7.76 -15.02 12.81
CA VAL A 87 -6.51 -14.47 13.36
C VAL A 87 -5.40 -15.52 13.35
N MET A 88 -4.27 -15.18 12.74
CA MET A 88 -3.04 -15.96 12.81
C MET A 88 -2.02 -15.25 13.70
N TYR A 89 -1.47 -15.97 14.69
CA TYR A 89 -0.37 -15.50 15.52
C TYR A 89 0.94 -16.05 14.98
N LEU A 90 1.83 -15.17 14.52
CA LEU A 90 3.08 -15.54 13.85
C LEU A 90 4.31 -15.14 14.70
N LEU A 91 5.02 -16.15 15.20
CA LEU A 91 6.06 -16.03 16.22
C LEU A 91 7.46 -15.97 15.61
N HIS A 92 8.28 -15.08 16.14
CA HIS A 92 9.63 -14.81 15.69
C HIS A 92 10.67 -15.74 16.34
N GLY A 93 11.93 -15.68 15.89
CA GLY A 93 13.05 -16.51 16.37
C GLY A 93 13.74 -15.97 17.62
N ILE A 94 14.78 -16.67 18.07
CA ILE A 94 15.60 -16.21 19.20
C ILE A 94 16.42 -14.98 18.79
N GLY A 95 16.42 -13.94 19.62
CA GLY A 95 17.09 -12.67 19.33
C GLY A 95 16.26 -11.68 18.52
N GLY A 96 15.12 -12.12 17.96
CA GLY A 96 14.15 -11.25 17.32
C GLY A 96 13.15 -10.60 18.29
N ASN A 97 12.16 -9.93 17.70
CA ASN A 97 11.03 -9.30 18.37
C ASN A 97 9.83 -9.24 17.39
N GLU A 98 8.79 -8.49 17.71
CA GLU A 98 7.61 -8.27 16.87
C GLU A 98 7.90 -7.70 15.46
N ASP A 99 9.11 -7.17 15.21
CA ASP A 99 9.53 -6.64 13.92
C ASP A 99 10.25 -7.67 13.02
N GLU A 100 10.72 -8.80 13.55
CA GLU A 100 11.63 -9.70 12.82
C GLU A 100 11.03 -10.24 11.51
N TRP A 101 9.81 -10.78 11.60
CA TRP A 101 9.07 -11.23 10.41
C TRP A 101 8.86 -10.09 9.42
N TYR A 102 8.57 -8.87 9.89
CA TYR A 102 8.38 -7.74 8.99
C TYR A 102 9.68 -7.32 8.28
N ASN A 103 10.77 -7.22 9.02
CA ASN A 103 12.04 -6.71 8.52
C ASN A 103 12.71 -7.64 7.52
N SER A 104 12.48 -8.94 7.61
CA SER A 104 13.23 -9.93 6.81
C SER A 104 12.37 -10.99 6.14
N GLY A 105 11.11 -11.14 6.57
CA GLY A 105 10.16 -12.10 6.02
C GLY A 105 9.10 -11.50 5.08
N ALA A 106 8.85 -10.19 5.14
CA ALA A 106 7.80 -9.49 4.38
C ALA A 106 6.42 -10.20 4.39
N PRO A 107 5.90 -10.64 5.55
CA PRO A 107 4.68 -11.44 5.64
C PRO A 107 3.46 -10.73 5.06
N ASN A 108 3.37 -9.40 5.20
CA ASN A 108 2.30 -8.62 4.58
C ASN A 108 2.31 -8.72 3.06
N VAL A 109 3.49 -8.68 2.43
CA VAL A 109 3.62 -8.78 0.97
C VAL A 109 3.20 -10.18 0.50
N ILE A 110 3.65 -11.21 1.21
CA ILE A 110 3.26 -12.60 0.93
C ILE A 110 1.74 -12.75 1.01
N LEU A 111 1.11 -12.22 2.07
CA LEU A 111 -0.34 -12.30 2.26
C LEU A 111 -1.11 -11.46 1.25
N ASP A 112 -0.70 -10.21 0.97
CA ASP A 112 -1.33 -9.35 -0.04
C ASP A 112 -1.31 -10.02 -1.43
N ASN A 113 -0.17 -10.62 -1.79
CA ASN A 113 -0.01 -11.35 -3.05
C ASN A 113 -0.94 -12.58 -3.11
N LEU A 114 -1.04 -13.34 -2.01
CA LEU A 114 -1.92 -14.51 -1.94
C LEU A 114 -3.40 -14.13 -1.97
N ILE A 115 -3.80 -13.07 -1.27
CA ILE A 115 -5.17 -12.54 -1.25
C ILE A 115 -5.55 -12.05 -2.64
N THR A 116 -4.69 -11.23 -3.27
CA THR A 116 -4.95 -10.70 -4.61
C THR A 116 -5.00 -11.80 -5.67
N ALA A 117 -4.20 -12.84 -5.52
CA ALA A 117 -4.23 -14.02 -6.40
C ALA A 117 -5.41 -14.96 -6.12
N GLY A 118 -6.29 -14.65 -5.16
CA GLY A 118 -7.43 -15.50 -4.77
C GLY A 118 -7.03 -16.84 -4.17
N LYS A 119 -5.78 -16.97 -3.69
CA LYS A 119 -5.24 -18.23 -3.11
C LYS A 119 -5.62 -18.40 -1.64
N ILE A 120 -5.89 -17.30 -0.95
CA ILE A 120 -6.40 -17.28 0.43
C ILE A 120 -7.49 -16.22 0.56
N GLN A 121 -8.43 -16.46 1.48
CA GLN A 121 -9.29 -15.41 1.98
C GLN A 121 -8.53 -14.52 2.97
N PRO A 122 -8.89 -13.23 3.10
CA PRO A 122 -8.25 -12.33 4.04
C PRO A 122 -8.39 -12.79 5.50
N PHE A 123 -7.32 -12.59 6.27
CA PHE A 123 -7.32 -12.77 7.72
C PHE A 123 -6.36 -11.77 8.38
N ILE A 124 -6.50 -11.57 9.69
CA ILE A 124 -5.60 -10.72 10.48
C ILE A 124 -4.38 -11.53 10.88
N LEU A 125 -3.19 -10.93 10.74
CA LEU A 125 -1.94 -11.51 11.21
C LEU A 125 -1.40 -10.68 12.39
N VAL A 126 -1.16 -11.32 13.53
CA VAL A 126 -0.60 -10.71 14.74
C VAL A 126 0.81 -11.23 14.95
N LEU A 127 1.78 -10.34 15.10
CA LEU A 127 3.19 -10.66 15.29
C LEU A 127 3.64 -10.15 16.66
N PRO A 128 3.50 -10.97 17.72
CA PRO A 128 3.87 -10.56 19.07
C PRO A 128 5.36 -10.75 19.34
N ASN A 129 5.83 -10.10 20.39
CA ASN A 129 7.12 -10.44 21.00
C ASN A 129 6.99 -11.74 21.81
N GLY A 130 7.61 -12.83 21.35
CA GLY A 130 7.56 -14.16 21.97
C GLY A 130 8.30 -14.27 23.30
N ASN A 131 9.09 -13.25 23.70
CA ASN A 131 9.82 -13.22 24.95
C ASN A 131 9.11 -12.35 25.99
N ALA A 132 8.18 -12.93 26.74
CA ALA A 132 7.37 -12.26 27.76
C ALA A 132 8.12 -12.07 29.09
N THR A 133 9.23 -11.32 29.04
CA THR A 133 10.00 -10.95 30.23
C THR A 133 9.31 -9.87 31.06
N GLY A 134 9.62 -9.81 32.35
CA GLY A 134 9.07 -8.85 33.30
C GLY A 134 9.54 -9.13 34.72
N THR A 135 9.19 -8.25 35.66
CA THR A 135 9.57 -8.43 37.06
C THR A 135 9.00 -9.73 37.61
N GLY A 136 9.87 -10.61 38.12
CA GLY A 136 9.49 -11.91 38.67
C GLY A 136 9.30 -13.04 37.64
N VAL A 137 9.51 -12.76 36.34
CA VAL A 137 9.44 -13.78 35.29
C VAL A 137 10.81 -14.44 35.12
N ARG A 138 10.90 -15.75 35.39
CA ARG A 138 12.14 -16.53 35.24
C ARG A 138 12.49 -16.82 33.78
N ASP A 139 11.49 -17.17 32.98
CA ASP A 139 11.64 -17.51 31.57
C ASP A 139 10.51 -16.85 30.77
N GLY A 140 10.86 -15.83 30.00
CA GLY A 140 9.90 -15.08 29.20
C GLY A 140 9.31 -15.90 28.04
N TRP A 141 10.03 -16.88 27.51
CA TRP A 141 9.58 -17.71 26.40
C TRP A 141 8.51 -18.71 26.83
N GLU A 142 8.67 -19.30 28.02
CA GLU A 142 7.63 -20.15 28.63
C GLU A 142 6.45 -19.29 29.11
N ASN A 143 6.72 -18.12 29.72
CA ASN A 143 5.69 -17.22 30.23
C ASN A 143 4.80 -16.66 29.11
N PHE A 144 5.30 -16.58 27.88
CA PHE A 144 4.54 -16.09 26.73
C PHE A 144 3.27 -16.90 26.45
N THR A 145 3.20 -18.19 26.84
CA THR A 145 1.96 -18.97 26.74
C THR A 145 0.82 -18.30 27.52
N LYS A 146 1.11 -17.81 28.73
CA LYS A 146 0.12 -17.11 29.58
C LYS A 146 -0.21 -15.74 29.01
N ASP A 147 0.80 -15.03 28.51
CA ASP A 147 0.63 -13.73 27.88
C ASP A 147 -0.28 -13.81 26.65
N LEU A 148 0.00 -14.75 25.75
CA LEU A 148 -0.77 -14.95 24.53
C LEU A 148 -2.23 -15.29 24.85
N ILE A 149 -2.47 -16.32 25.66
CA ILE A 149 -3.82 -16.85 25.90
C ILE A 149 -4.65 -15.91 26.78
N ASN A 150 -4.06 -15.30 27.80
CA ASN A 150 -4.81 -14.55 28.82
C ASN A 150 -4.75 -13.03 28.63
N SER A 151 -3.94 -12.50 27.71
CA SER A 151 -3.82 -11.06 27.49
C SER A 151 -3.94 -10.69 26.01
N LEU A 152 -3.07 -11.21 25.15
CA LEU A 152 -3.06 -10.79 23.75
C LEU A 152 -4.28 -11.28 22.96
N VAL A 153 -4.67 -12.55 23.09
CA VAL A 153 -5.88 -13.07 22.42
C VAL A 153 -7.13 -12.27 22.85
N PRO A 154 -7.43 -12.08 24.15
CA PRO A 154 -8.54 -11.23 24.58
C PRO A 154 -8.45 -9.79 24.09
N TYR A 155 -7.24 -9.21 24.03
CA TYR A 155 -7.05 -7.86 23.49
C TYR A 155 -7.46 -7.78 22.02
N ILE A 156 -6.99 -8.72 21.19
CA ILE A 156 -7.34 -8.75 19.76
C ILE A 156 -8.85 -8.92 19.57
N GLU A 157 -9.47 -9.83 20.33
CA GLU A 157 -10.91 -10.10 20.24
C GLU A 157 -11.81 -8.94 20.65
N SER A 158 -11.32 -8.07 21.54
CA SER A 158 -12.06 -6.90 22.02
C SER A 158 -11.85 -5.64 21.18
N HIS A 159 -10.76 -5.56 20.40
CA HIS A 159 -10.37 -4.35 19.66
C HIS A 159 -10.50 -4.47 18.14
N TYR A 160 -10.61 -5.68 17.61
CA TYR A 160 -10.72 -5.95 16.17
C TYR A 160 -11.95 -6.79 15.85
N SER A 161 -12.49 -6.64 14.65
CA SER A 161 -13.64 -7.43 14.23
C SER A 161 -13.21 -8.85 13.83
N VAL A 162 -13.04 -9.70 14.83
CA VAL A 162 -12.55 -11.07 14.65
C VAL A 162 -13.55 -12.10 15.16
N TYR A 163 -13.43 -13.32 14.64
CA TYR A 163 -14.00 -14.50 15.25
C TYR A 163 -13.26 -14.83 16.55
N THR A 164 -13.98 -15.38 17.53
CA THR A 164 -13.43 -15.72 18.86
C THR A 164 -13.39 -17.22 19.13
N ASP A 165 -13.90 -18.04 18.20
CA ASP A 165 -13.84 -19.49 18.31
C ASP A 165 -12.50 -20.05 17.81
N ALA A 166 -12.26 -21.33 18.08
CA ALA A 166 -11.02 -21.98 17.73
C ALA A 166 -10.82 -22.20 16.22
N GLN A 167 -11.89 -22.39 15.45
CA GLN A 167 -11.80 -22.72 14.01
C GLN A 167 -11.25 -21.55 13.17
N HIS A 168 -11.18 -20.36 13.76
CA HIS A 168 -10.67 -19.15 13.14
C HIS A 168 -9.38 -18.63 13.80
N ARG A 169 -8.66 -19.50 14.53
CA ARG A 169 -7.40 -19.14 15.20
C ARG A 169 -6.25 -20.06 14.81
N ALA A 170 -5.16 -19.49 14.29
CA ALA A 170 -3.95 -20.20 13.90
C ALA A 170 -2.72 -19.71 14.67
N ILE A 171 -1.73 -20.59 14.85
CA ILE A 171 -0.43 -20.24 15.44
C ILE A 171 0.70 -20.86 14.63
N ALA A 172 1.71 -20.06 14.28
CA ALA A 172 2.89 -20.55 13.57
C ALA A 172 4.12 -19.71 13.92
N GLY A 173 5.32 -20.19 13.58
CA GLY A 173 6.53 -19.40 13.79
C GLY A 173 7.80 -20.07 13.32
N LEU A 174 8.89 -19.30 13.34
CA LEU A 174 10.23 -19.73 12.94
C LEU A 174 11.13 -20.00 14.15
N SER A 175 12.02 -20.99 14.07
CA SER A 175 13.05 -21.25 15.09
C SER A 175 12.47 -21.39 16.50
N GLN A 176 12.83 -20.48 17.41
CA GLN A 176 12.27 -20.37 18.75
C GLN A 176 10.74 -20.20 18.73
N GLY A 177 10.21 -19.36 17.85
CA GLY A 177 8.78 -19.20 17.61
C GLY A 177 8.12 -20.44 17.00
N GLY A 178 8.86 -21.22 16.20
CA GLY A 178 8.39 -22.53 15.71
C GLY A 178 8.21 -23.52 16.85
N ALA A 179 9.20 -23.59 17.75
CA ALA A 179 9.10 -24.36 18.97
C ALA A 179 7.96 -23.89 19.89
N GLN A 180 7.80 -22.57 20.10
CA GLN A 180 6.69 -22.01 20.87
C GLN A 180 5.33 -22.34 20.25
N SER A 181 5.22 -22.30 18.92
CA SER A 181 3.98 -22.64 18.22
C SER A 181 3.56 -24.08 18.50
N LEU A 182 4.52 -25.02 18.52
CA LEU A 182 4.27 -26.41 18.91
C LEU A 182 3.95 -26.54 20.41
N ASN A 183 4.73 -25.87 21.26
CA ASN A 183 4.58 -25.92 22.72
C ASN A 183 3.24 -25.35 23.22
N ILE A 184 2.71 -24.34 22.53
CA ILE A 184 1.44 -23.69 22.84
C ILE A 184 0.31 -24.43 22.12
N GLY A 185 0.45 -24.65 20.82
CA GLY A 185 -0.61 -25.15 19.95
C GLY A 185 -1.02 -26.58 20.28
N LEU A 186 -0.07 -27.53 20.41
CA LEU A 186 -0.42 -28.95 20.55
C LEU A 186 -1.15 -29.27 21.87
N PRO A 187 -0.73 -28.74 23.04
CA PRO A 187 -1.47 -28.94 24.28
C PRO A 187 -2.80 -28.17 24.35
N ASN A 188 -2.96 -27.11 23.53
CA ASN A 188 -4.14 -26.25 23.46
C ASN A 188 -4.80 -26.29 22.07
N VAL A 189 -4.82 -27.47 21.43
CA VAL A 189 -5.32 -27.65 20.06
C VAL A 189 -6.82 -27.34 19.92
N ASP A 190 -7.55 -27.37 21.03
CA ASP A 190 -8.93 -26.91 21.17
C ASP A 190 -9.06 -25.38 21.07
N LYS A 191 -7.96 -24.62 21.15
CA LYS A 191 -7.90 -23.16 20.93
C LYS A 191 -7.17 -22.78 19.65
N PHE A 192 -6.25 -23.64 19.18
CA PHE A 192 -5.41 -23.43 17.99
C PHE A 192 -5.36 -24.71 17.13
N PRO A 193 -6.36 -24.97 16.29
CA PRO A 193 -6.41 -26.17 15.44
C PRO A 193 -5.48 -26.11 14.22
N TYR A 194 -4.88 -24.95 13.90
CA TYR A 194 -3.90 -24.80 12.82
C TYR A 194 -2.54 -24.39 13.41
N ILE A 195 -1.55 -25.27 13.30
CA ILE A 195 -0.27 -25.17 14.01
C ILE A 195 0.88 -25.32 13.00
N GLY A 196 1.78 -24.33 12.95
CA GLY A 196 2.96 -24.32 12.09
C GLY A 196 4.28 -24.26 12.87
N GLY A 197 5.11 -25.29 12.78
CA GLY A 197 6.45 -25.31 13.39
C GLY A 197 7.55 -25.24 12.34
N PHE A 198 8.07 -24.04 12.04
CA PHE A 198 9.10 -23.85 11.01
C PHE A 198 10.49 -23.87 11.65
N SER A 199 11.34 -24.83 11.27
CA SER A 199 12.71 -25.01 11.78
C SER A 199 12.81 -24.94 13.30
N SER A 200 11.96 -25.67 14.02
CA SER A 200 11.74 -25.51 15.45
C SER A 200 13.01 -25.68 16.27
N SER A 201 13.24 -24.79 17.24
CA SER A 201 14.44 -24.81 18.08
C SER A 201 14.39 -25.85 19.21
N PRO A 202 15.50 -26.07 19.94
CA PRO A 202 15.58 -27.05 21.03
C PRO A 202 14.65 -26.80 22.23
N ILE A 203 14.04 -25.63 22.36
CA ILE A 203 13.02 -25.40 23.41
C ILE A 203 11.70 -26.13 23.12
N THR A 204 11.59 -26.79 21.96
CA THR A 204 10.46 -27.67 21.65
C THR A 204 10.35 -28.72 22.77
N LYS A 205 9.19 -28.80 23.41
CA LYS A 205 8.94 -29.67 24.55
C LYS A 205 9.03 -31.15 24.13
N GLN A 206 9.21 -32.02 25.14
CA GLN A 206 9.21 -33.46 24.90
C GLN A 206 7.80 -33.94 24.49
N VAL A 207 7.72 -35.06 23.79
CA VAL A 207 6.47 -35.53 23.18
C VAL A 207 5.35 -35.77 24.21
N ASN A 208 5.68 -36.19 25.43
CA ASN A 208 4.73 -36.35 26.53
C ASN A 208 4.16 -35.02 27.05
N GLN A 209 4.84 -33.90 26.81
CA GLN A 209 4.35 -32.57 27.16
C GLN A 209 3.60 -31.93 26.00
N LEU A 210 3.98 -32.22 24.75
CA LEU A 210 3.27 -31.79 23.55
C LEU A 210 1.94 -32.54 23.37
N PHE A 211 1.92 -33.83 23.73
CA PHE A 211 0.78 -34.74 23.61
C PHE A 211 0.48 -35.41 24.97
N PRO A 212 0.04 -34.65 25.99
CA PRO A 212 -0.13 -35.15 27.36
C PRO A 212 -1.19 -36.25 27.49
N ASP A 213 -2.07 -36.39 26.51
CA ASP A 213 -3.14 -37.39 26.43
C ASP A 213 -2.88 -38.48 25.35
N GLY A 214 -1.60 -38.66 24.99
CA GLY A 214 -1.21 -39.56 23.89
C GLY A 214 -1.61 -39.06 22.49
N GLY A 215 -2.01 -37.80 22.37
CA GLY A 215 -2.43 -37.17 21.12
C GLY A 215 -3.90 -37.30 20.79
N THR A 216 -4.73 -37.73 21.76
CA THR A 216 -6.17 -37.89 21.59
C THR A 216 -6.85 -36.59 21.16
N LYS A 217 -6.60 -35.48 21.88
CA LYS A 217 -7.11 -34.15 21.53
C LYS A 217 -6.62 -33.66 20.18
N VAL A 218 -5.36 -33.93 19.84
CA VAL A 218 -4.78 -33.49 18.56
C VAL A 218 -5.44 -34.22 17.39
N LYS A 219 -5.69 -35.53 17.50
CA LYS A 219 -6.43 -36.27 16.47
C LYS A 219 -7.85 -35.75 16.27
N ALA A 220 -8.52 -35.36 17.36
CA ALA A 220 -9.90 -34.92 17.30
C ALA A 220 -10.04 -33.48 16.75
N ASN A 221 -9.13 -32.58 17.12
CA ASN A 221 -9.31 -31.14 16.92
C ASN A 221 -8.35 -30.51 15.90
N SER A 222 -7.20 -31.12 15.63
CA SER A 222 -6.23 -30.55 14.69
C SER A 222 -6.80 -30.54 13.27
N LYS A 223 -6.81 -29.36 12.65
CA LYS A 223 -7.17 -29.14 11.25
C LYS A 223 -5.92 -29.11 10.36
N LEU A 224 -4.82 -28.57 10.89
CA LEU A 224 -3.52 -28.55 10.21
C LEU A 224 -2.40 -28.59 11.24
N LEU A 225 -1.52 -29.57 11.14
CA LEU A 225 -0.20 -29.56 11.77
C LEU A 225 0.85 -29.55 10.66
N PHE A 226 1.52 -28.42 10.47
CA PHE A 226 2.53 -28.23 9.42
C PHE A 226 3.93 -28.10 10.02
N LEU A 227 4.81 -29.01 9.60
CA LEU A 227 6.20 -29.06 10.03
C LEU A 227 7.08 -28.80 8.82
N SER A 228 7.84 -27.71 8.84
CA SER A 228 8.77 -27.38 7.76
C SER A 228 10.18 -27.15 8.28
N CYS A 229 11.19 -27.55 7.51
CA CYS A 229 12.59 -27.33 7.86
C CYS A 229 13.50 -27.49 6.64
N GLY A 230 14.62 -26.78 6.60
CA GLY A 230 15.67 -27.02 5.61
C GLY A 230 16.44 -28.31 5.94
N THR A 231 16.82 -29.11 4.94
CA THR A 231 17.53 -30.38 5.22
C THR A 231 18.97 -30.19 5.72
N ALA A 232 19.55 -29.01 5.52
CA ALA A 232 20.87 -28.64 6.03
C ALA A 232 20.78 -27.84 7.36
N ASP A 233 19.57 -27.64 7.89
CA ASP A 233 19.35 -26.98 9.17
C ASP A 233 19.79 -27.90 10.33
N GLY A 234 20.70 -27.40 11.17
CA GLY A 234 21.21 -28.14 12.33
C GLY A 234 20.15 -28.43 13.40
N LEU A 235 18.97 -27.82 13.33
CA LEU A 235 17.88 -27.98 14.29
C LEU A 235 16.76 -28.90 13.82
N ILE A 236 16.88 -29.51 12.63
CA ILE A 236 15.85 -30.36 12.01
C ILE A 236 15.36 -31.52 12.91
N SER A 237 16.22 -32.01 13.81
CA SER A 237 15.90 -33.10 14.73
C SER A 237 14.71 -32.79 15.65
N ASN A 238 14.44 -31.52 15.95
CA ASN A 238 13.30 -31.11 16.77
C ASN A 238 11.97 -31.33 16.04
N ASN A 239 11.88 -30.94 14.77
CA ASN A 239 10.72 -31.23 13.92
C ASN A 239 10.58 -32.74 13.69
N ASN A 240 11.68 -33.45 13.41
CA ASN A 240 11.67 -34.90 13.21
C ASN A 240 11.10 -35.64 14.42
N ARG A 241 11.44 -35.22 15.66
CA ARG A 241 10.90 -35.82 16.88
C ARG A 241 9.37 -35.73 16.95
N VAL A 242 8.80 -34.58 16.60
CA VAL A 242 7.34 -34.38 16.58
C VAL A 242 6.71 -35.18 15.44
N ARG A 243 7.33 -35.16 14.25
CA ARG A 243 6.92 -35.93 13.07
C ARG A 243 6.88 -37.43 13.36
N ASP A 244 7.95 -37.99 13.94
CA ASP A 244 8.08 -39.41 14.26
C ASP A 244 7.03 -39.84 15.30
N TYR A 245 6.76 -39.00 16.30
CA TYR A 245 5.68 -39.26 17.25
C TYR A 245 4.31 -39.25 16.59
N CYS A 246 4.03 -38.25 15.73
CA CYS A 246 2.75 -38.18 15.02
C CYS A 246 2.55 -39.39 14.10
N LYS A 247 3.60 -39.78 13.36
CA LYS A 247 3.61 -40.97 12.50
C LYS A 247 3.34 -42.24 13.31
N SER A 248 4.05 -42.44 14.42
CA SER A 248 3.92 -43.65 15.26
C SER A 248 2.56 -43.75 15.94
N ASN A 249 1.88 -42.61 16.18
CA ASN A 249 0.60 -42.56 16.85
C ASN A 249 -0.57 -42.30 15.91
N ASN A 250 -0.40 -42.34 14.58
CA ASN A 250 -1.46 -42.04 13.60
C ASN A 250 -2.13 -40.66 13.82
N ILE A 251 -1.33 -39.64 14.12
CA ILE A 251 -1.76 -38.24 14.19
C ILE A 251 -1.48 -37.60 12.83
N ARG A 252 -2.47 -36.92 12.24
CA ARG A 252 -2.32 -36.26 10.94
C ARG A 252 -1.34 -35.09 11.05
N TYR A 253 -0.38 -35.04 10.13
CA TYR A 253 0.56 -33.94 9.95
C TYR A 253 0.89 -33.78 8.47
N THR A 254 1.39 -32.60 8.11
CA THR A 254 2.03 -32.32 6.83
C THR A 254 3.48 -31.95 7.10
N GLU A 255 4.41 -32.62 6.41
CA GLU A 255 5.84 -32.32 6.47
C GLU A 255 6.30 -31.70 5.15
N TRP A 256 7.17 -30.70 5.23
CA TRP A 256 7.87 -30.15 4.08
C TRP A 256 9.34 -29.91 4.38
N LEU A 257 10.20 -30.72 3.77
CA LEU A 257 11.65 -30.57 3.88
C LEU A 257 12.17 -29.86 2.64
N LEU A 258 12.91 -28.76 2.84
CA LEU A 258 13.48 -27.97 1.75
C LEU A 258 14.92 -28.43 1.50
N PRO A 259 15.21 -29.16 0.40
CA PRO A 259 16.50 -29.77 0.18
C PRO A 259 17.63 -28.73 0.03
N GLY A 260 18.69 -28.88 0.82
CA GLY A 260 19.88 -28.04 0.79
C GLY A 260 19.77 -26.72 1.55
N ASN A 261 18.56 -26.29 1.94
CA ASN A 261 18.37 -25.06 2.71
C ASN A 261 18.79 -25.23 4.17
N GLY A 262 19.28 -24.13 4.77
CA GLY A 262 19.71 -24.04 6.16
C GLY A 262 18.68 -23.36 7.07
N HIS A 263 19.17 -22.69 8.12
CA HIS A 263 18.35 -22.04 9.15
C HIS A 263 18.10 -20.55 8.84
N ASP A 264 17.34 -20.27 7.77
CA ASP A 264 17.22 -18.90 7.25
C ASP A 264 15.88 -18.60 6.54
N TRP A 265 15.73 -17.35 6.08
CA TRP A 265 14.53 -16.83 5.44
C TRP A 265 14.15 -17.51 4.11
N SER A 266 15.06 -18.25 3.48
CA SER A 266 14.74 -19.10 2.32
C SER A 266 13.87 -20.31 2.70
N VAL A 267 13.76 -20.64 3.99
CA VAL A 267 12.84 -21.65 4.53
C VAL A 267 11.58 -21.01 5.07
N TRP A 268 11.72 -19.95 5.88
CA TRP A 268 10.60 -19.41 6.65
C TRP A 268 9.58 -18.66 5.80
N LYS A 269 10.01 -17.90 4.78
CA LYS A 269 9.08 -17.21 3.87
C LYS A 269 8.26 -18.20 3.03
N PRO A 270 8.86 -19.23 2.38
CA PRO A 270 8.07 -20.25 1.71
C PRO A 270 7.18 -21.07 2.65
N SER A 271 7.61 -21.27 3.91
CA SER A 271 6.81 -21.98 4.92
C SER A 271 5.55 -21.21 5.27
N LEU A 272 5.64 -19.88 5.47
CA LEU A 272 4.47 -19.03 5.68
C LEU A 272 3.53 -19.04 4.47
N TRP A 273 4.08 -18.93 3.25
CA TRP A 273 3.31 -18.96 2.01
C TRP A 273 2.49 -20.25 1.86
N ASN A 274 3.10 -21.40 2.17
CA ASN A 274 2.40 -22.69 2.16
C ASN A 274 1.39 -22.80 3.31
N PHE A 275 1.79 -22.44 4.52
CA PHE A 275 0.95 -22.58 5.71
C PHE A 275 -0.34 -21.77 5.60
N ALA A 276 -0.28 -20.52 5.13
CA ALA A 276 -1.46 -19.68 4.97
C ALA A 276 -2.49 -20.30 4.01
N GLN A 277 -2.04 -20.81 2.86
CA GLN A 277 -2.90 -21.47 1.89
C GLN A 277 -3.49 -22.77 2.41
N MET A 278 -2.65 -23.62 3.02
CA MET A 278 -3.09 -24.89 3.59
C MET A 278 -4.07 -24.69 4.75
N ALA A 279 -3.86 -23.67 5.59
CA ALA A 279 -4.76 -23.34 6.68
C ALA A 279 -6.13 -22.91 6.13
N CYS A 280 -6.16 -21.99 5.15
CA CYS A 280 -7.42 -21.56 4.51
C CYS A 280 -8.14 -22.73 3.83
N ALA A 281 -7.40 -23.59 3.10
CA ALA A 281 -7.96 -24.80 2.50
C ALA A 281 -8.50 -25.80 3.54
N ALA A 282 -7.97 -25.79 4.76
CA ALA A 282 -8.44 -26.60 5.89
C ALA A 282 -9.59 -25.95 6.68
N GLY A 283 -10.11 -24.80 6.23
CA GLY A 283 -11.24 -24.09 6.85
C GLY A 283 -10.85 -23.04 7.89
N PHE A 284 -9.61 -22.53 7.88
CA PHE A 284 -9.19 -21.46 8.78
C PHE A 284 -9.95 -20.15 8.55
N THR A 285 -10.37 -19.91 7.31
CA THR A 285 -11.21 -18.78 6.91
C THR A 285 -12.50 -19.32 6.31
N ASP A 286 -13.59 -18.60 6.53
CA ASP A 286 -14.87 -18.99 5.94
C ASP A 286 -14.79 -18.90 4.41
N GLN A 287 -15.19 -19.98 3.74
CA GLN A 287 -15.31 -20.04 2.28
C GLN A 287 -16.36 -19.04 1.72
N THR A 288 -17.17 -18.43 2.60
CA THR A 288 -18.29 -17.54 2.27
C THR A 288 -18.07 -16.09 2.69
N THR A 289 -16.97 -15.74 3.36
CA THR A 289 -16.62 -14.32 3.51
C THR A 289 -16.32 -13.81 2.10
N PRO A 290 -17.10 -12.86 1.55
CA PRO A 290 -16.78 -12.28 0.25
C PRO A 290 -15.35 -11.77 0.35
N THR A 291 -14.52 -12.10 -0.63
CA THR A 291 -13.28 -11.36 -0.88
C THR A 291 -13.67 -9.89 -0.78
N PRO A 292 -13.06 -9.07 0.11
CA PRO A 292 -13.39 -7.67 0.23
C PRO A 292 -13.32 -7.13 -1.19
N THR A 293 -14.44 -6.58 -1.64
CA THR A 293 -14.52 -5.97 -2.96
C THR A 293 -13.33 -5.02 -3.04
N PRO A 294 -12.43 -5.15 -4.05
CA PRO A 294 -11.32 -4.23 -4.22
C PRO A 294 -11.85 -2.82 -4.06
N ASP A 295 -11.11 -1.91 -3.42
CA ASP A 295 -11.57 -0.52 -3.30
C ASP A 295 -12.12 -0.05 -4.66
N PRO A 296 -13.32 0.54 -4.70
CA PRO A 296 -13.95 0.88 -5.96
C PRO A 296 -13.01 1.74 -6.81
N ILE A 297 -12.75 1.30 -8.03
CA ILE A 297 -11.90 2.04 -8.96
C ILE A 297 -12.74 3.21 -9.46
N SER A 298 -12.32 4.44 -9.17
CA SER A 298 -13.06 5.61 -9.65
C SER A 298 -13.20 5.56 -11.18
N ALA A 299 -14.43 5.68 -11.68
CA ALA A 299 -14.70 5.78 -13.11
C ALA A 299 -14.00 7.00 -13.74
N PHE A 300 -13.67 8.01 -12.93
CA PHE A 300 -13.17 9.31 -13.39
C PHE A 300 -11.65 9.42 -13.39
N THR A 301 -10.95 8.38 -12.91
CA THR A 301 -9.49 8.24 -13.07
C THR A 301 -9.15 7.45 -14.33
N GLN A 302 -7.95 7.63 -14.85
CA GLN A 302 -7.45 6.82 -15.96
C GLN A 302 -7.35 5.36 -15.51
N ILE A 303 -7.98 4.47 -16.28
CA ILE A 303 -7.95 3.02 -16.10
C ILE A 303 -7.15 2.44 -17.27
N GLU A 304 -6.00 1.84 -16.95
CA GLU A 304 -5.16 1.17 -17.94
C GLU A 304 -5.91 -0.01 -18.55
N ALA A 305 -5.86 -0.14 -19.87
CA ALA A 305 -6.69 -1.11 -20.57
C ALA A 305 -6.27 -2.55 -20.26
N GLU A 306 -4.97 -2.79 -20.09
CA GLU A 306 -4.37 -4.07 -19.70
C GLU A 306 -4.71 -4.48 -18.26
N SER A 307 -5.30 -3.59 -17.45
CA SER A 307 -5.73 -3.90 -16.08
C SER A 307 -7.02 -4.74 -16.00
N PHE A 308 -7.51 -5.24 -17.15
CA PHE A 308 -8.73 -6.03 -17.27
C PHE A 308 -8.71 -7.26 -16.35
N LYS A 309 -9.89 -7.64 -15.86
CA LYS A 309 -10.12 -8.81 -14.99
C LYS A 309 -10.44 -10.06 -15.78
N ASN A 310 -11.22 -9.92 -16.84
CA ASN A 310 -11.47 -10.97 -17.82
C ASN A 310 -11.37 -10.38 -19.23
N GLN A 311 -11.10 -11.26 -20.20
CA GLN A 311 -11.06 -10.89 -21.61
C GLN A 311 -11.49 -12.06 -22.50
N GLN A 312 -11.87 -11.74 -23.73
CA GLN A 312 -11.97 -12.71 -24.81
C GLN A 312 -11.33 -12.16 -26.09
N GLY A 313 -10.42 -12.94 -26.67
CA GLY A 313 -9.83 -12.73 -28.00
C GLY A 313 -8.68 -11.73 -28.09
N VAL A 314 -8.45 -10.93 -27.05
CA VAL A 314 -7.41 -9.89 -27.05
C VAL A 314 -6.06 -10.38 -26.51
N GLN A 315 -5.01 -9.61 -26.75
CA GLN A 315 -3.69 -9.79 -26.11
C GLN A 315 -3.16 -8.45 -25.59
N THR A 316 -2.15 -8.49 -24.72
CA THR A 316 -1.38 -7.28 -24.36
C THR A 316 -0.11 -7.20 -25.20
N GLU A 317 0.32 -5.98 -25.50
CA GLU A 317 1.60 -5.71 -26.14
C GLU A 317 2.24 -4.43 -25.60
N THR A 318 3.53 -4.22 -25.84
CA THR A 318 4.24 -3.01 -25.40
C THR A 318 3.66 -1.76 -26.06
N CYS A 319 3.29 -0.79 -25.23
CA CYS A 319 2.81 0.52 -25.68
C CYS A 319 3.99 1.50 -25.82
N ASN A 320 4.09 2.22 -26.95
CA ASN A 320 5.14 3.22 -27.15
C ASN A 320 4.94 4.51 -26.33
N GLU A 321 3.78 4.69 -25.70
CA GLU A 321 3.52 5.73 -24.68
C GLU A 321 3.93 5.26 -23.27
N GLY A 322 4.47 4.04 -23.15
CA GLY A 322 4.86 3.40 -21.89
C GLY A 322 3.82 2.37 -21.44
N GLY A 323 4.28 1.35 -20.71
CA GLY A 323 3.41 0.26 -20.23
C GLY A 323 3.05 -0.76 -21.32
N GLU A 324 1.90 -1.40 -21.15
CA GLU A 324 1.29 -2.27 -22.16
C GLU A 324 0.00 -1.63 -22.68
N ASN A 325 -0.50 -2.11 -23.82
CA ASN A 325 -1.85 -1.81 -24.28
C ASN A 325 -2.59 -3.10 -24.61
N VAL A 326 -3.92 -3.04 -24.66
CA VAL A 326 -4.73 -4.12 -25.25
C VAL A 326 -4.65 -4.00 -26.76
N GLY A 327 -4.34 -5.09 -27.43
CA GLY A 327 -4.23 -5.18 -28.88
C GLY A 327 -4.74 -6.51 -29.41
N TYR A 328 -4.53 -6.75 -30.71
CA TYR A 328 -5.07 -7.91 -31.43
C TYR A 328 -6.61 -7.99 -31.38
N ILE A 329 -7.29 -6.86 -31.16
CA ILE A 329 -8.73 -6.78 -30.98
C ILE A 329 -9.44 -7.10 -32.30
N GLU A 330 -10.30 -8.11 -32.30
CA GLU A 330 -11.18 -8.46 -33.43
C GLU A 330 -12.66 -8.20 -33.08
N ASN A 331 -13.52 -8.31 -34.10
CA ASN A 331 -14.95 -8.13 -33.92
C ASN A 331 -15.56 -9.22 -33.01
N GLY A 332 -16.13 -8.79 -31.88
CA GLY A 332 -16.78 -9.66 -30.90
C GLY A 332 -15.97 -9.84 -29.61
N ASP A 333 -14.71 -9.39 -29.60
CA ASP A 333 -13.82 -9.44 -28.43
C ASP A 333 -14.26 -8.49 -27.33
N TYR A 334 -13.77 -8.73 -26.11
CA TYR A 334 -14.03 -7.83 -25.00
C TYR A 334 -12.98 -7.89 -23.91
N VAL A 335 -13.00 -6.86 -23.07
CA VAL A 335 -12.32 -6.79 -21.77
C VAL A 335 -13.31 -6.34 -20.69
N SER A 336 -13.14 -6.79 -19.45
CA SER A 336 -13.99 -6.40 -18.33
C SER A 336 -13.20 -5.88 -17.14
N TYR A 337 -13.75 -4.90 -16.43
CA TYR A 337 -13.16 -4.27 -15.24
C TYR A 337 -14.16 -4.33 -14.11
N SER A 338 -13.72 -4.72 -12.92
CA SER A 338 -14.61 -4.93 -11.79
C SER A 338 -14.68 -3.74 -10.85
N ASN A 339 -15.87 -3.52 -10.28
CA ASN A 339 -16.12 -2.52 -9.23
C ASN A 339 -15.70 -1.08 -9.60
N ILE A 340 -16.11 -0.61 -10.79
CA ILE A 340 -15.93 0.78 -11.23
C ILE A 340 -16.99 1.67 -10.57
N ASP A 341 -16.56 2.72 -9.87
CA ASP A 341 -17.41 3.66 -9.13
C ASP A 341 -17.69 4.93 -9.95
N PHE A 342 -18.93 5.04 -10.41
CA PHE A 342 -19.44 6.19 -11.15
C PHE A 342 -19.95 7.31 -10.23
N GLY A 343 -19.93 7.14 -8.90
CA GLY A 343 -20.50 8.09 -7.95
C GLY A 343 -21.94 8.46 -8.32
N ASN A 344 -22.21 9.76 -8.47
CA ASN A 344 -23.53 10.28 -8.84
C ASN A 344 -23.86 10.15 -10.33
N GLY A 345 -22.92 9.71 -11.16
CA GLY A 345 -23.15 9.37 -12.56
C GLY A 345 -22.01 9.77 -13.49
N ALA A 346 -21.96 9.16 -14.67
CA ALA A 346 -21.12 9.59 -15.79
C ALA A 346 -21.97 10.16 -16.95
N GLY A 347 -21.44 11.19 -17.61
CA GLY A 347 -22.02 11.79 -18.81
C GLY A 347 -21.18 11.59 -20.08
N GLY A 348 -19.94 11.11 -19.95
CA GLY A 348 -19.07 10.84 -21.09
C GLY A 348 -18.03 9.77 -20.83
N PHE A 349 -17.43 9.28 -21.91
CA PHE A 349 -16.36 8.28 -21.95
C PHE A 349 -15.24 8.78 -22.86
N GLN A 350 -14.00 8.56 -22.45
CA GLN A 350 -12.80 8.86 -23.23
C GLN A 350 -11.89 7.63 -23.22
N ALA A 351 -11.32 7.31 -24.38
CA ALA A 351 -10.34 6.24 -24.52
C ALA A 351 -9.16 6.67 -25.38
N ARG A 352 -7.96 6.16 -25.06
CA ARG A 352 -6.73 6.32 -25.83
C ARG A 352 -6.55 5.11 -26.74
N VAL A 353 -6.65 5.34 -28.06
CA VAL A 353 -6.73 4.27 -29.05
C VAL A 353 -5.78 4.51 -30.23
N ALA A 354 -5.38 3.43 -30.88
CA ALA A 354 -4.57 3.47 -32.10
C ALA A 354 -5.09 2.44 -33.12
N SER A 355 -5.12 2.77 -34.40
CA SER A 355 -5.57 1.84 -35.44
C SER A 355 -4.81 2.07 -36.75
N ALA A 356 -4.26 0.99 -37.29
CA ALA A 356 -3.72 0.97 -38.65
C ALA A 356 -4.77 0.60 -39.71
N THR A 357 -6.03 0.39 -39.31
CA THR A 357 -7.13 0.00 -40.20
C THR A 357 -8.21 1.07 -40.21
N SER A 358 -9.43 0.74 -40.63
CA SER A 358 -10.59 1.65 -40.53
C SER A 358 -11.07 1.86 -39.09
N GLY A 359 -10.56 1.10 -38.12
CA GLY A 359 -11.04 1.11 -36.74
C GLY A 359 -12.34 0.30 -36.56
N GLY A 360 -13.14 0.68 -35.57
CA GLY A 360 -14.34 -0.04 -35.14
C GLY A 360 -15.10 0.75 -34.07
N ASN A 361 -15.73 0.07 -33.11
CA ASN A 361 -16.40 0.70 -31.97
C ASN A 361 -16.08 0.00 -30.66
N ILE A 362 -16.12 0.77 -29.58
CA ILE A 362 -16.14 0.31 -28.20
C ILE A 362 -17.59 0.44 -27.69
N GLU A 363 -18.31 -0.67 -27.56
CA GLU A 363 -19.57 -0.71 -26.82
C GLU A 363 -19.27 -0.78 -25.32
N ILE A 364 -19.77 0.18 -24.56
CA ILE A 364 -19.57 0.25 -23.10
C ILE A 364 -20.81 -0.34 -22.43
N ARG A 365 -20.64 -1.46 -21.73
CA ARG A 365 -21.73 -2.22 -21.10
C ARG A 365 -21.51 -2.37 -19.60
N LEU A 366 -22.60 -2.39 -18.83
CA LEU A 366 -22.56 -2.59 -17.39
C LEU A 366 -22.93 -4.04 -17.01
N ASP A 367 -22.22 -4.56 -16.01
CA ASP A 367 -22.42 -5.80 -15.26
C ASP A 367 -22.28 -7.13 -16.05
N SER A 368 -22.46 -7.12 -17.37
CA SER A 368 -22.15 -8.28 -18.22
C SER A 368 -21.91 -7.89 -19.69
N ILE A 369 -21.37 -8.82 -20.49
CA ILE A 369 -21.16 -8.64 -21.94
C ILE A 369 -22.46 -8.45 -22.74
N THR A 370 -23.60 -8.83 -22.16
CA THR A 370 -24.95 -8.60 -22.70
C THR A 370 -25.76 -7.60 -21.88
N GLY A 371 -25.13 -6.97 -20.88
CA GLY A 371 -25.77 -6.04 -19.96
C GLY A 371 -26.03 -4.67 -20.58
N THR A 372 -26.46 -3.73 -19.72
CA THR A 372 -26.94 -2.40 -20.13
C THR A 372 -25.89 -1.68 -20.96
N LEU A 373 -26.21 -1.37 -22.22
CA LEU A 373 -25.37 -0.55 -23.09
C LEU A 373 -25.52 0.91 -22.69
N ILE A 374 -24.46 1.51 -22.18
CA ILE A 374 -24.47 2.91 -21.71
C ILE A 374 -23.87 3.88 -22.71
N GLY A 375 -23.14 3.39 -23.73
CA GLY A 375 -22.65 4.18 -24.84
C GLY A 375 -21.90 3.34 -25.87
N THR A 376 -21.65 3.94 -27.04
CA THR A 376 -20.84 3.35 -28.11
C THR A 376 -19.85 4.40 -28.59
N CYS A 377 -18.55 4.13 -28.42
CA CYS A 377 -17.48 5.03 -28.82
C CYS A 377 -16.89 4.60 -30.16
N PRO A 378 -17.05 5.39 -31.24
CA PRO A 378 -16.41 5.09 -32.52
C PRO A 378 -14.90 5.30 -32.44
N VAL A 379 -14.14 4.41 -33.09
CA VAL A 379 -12.69 4.49 -33.26
C VAL A 379 -12.40 4.52 -34.75
N ALA A 380 -11.74 5.58 -35.22
CA ALA A 380 -11.30 5.72 -36.60
C ALA A 380 -9.83 5.29 -36.76
N GLY A 381 -9.42 5.07 -38.01
CA GLY A 381 -8.01 4.86 -38.36
C GLY A 381 -7.13 6.03 -37.91
N THR A 382 -6.05 5.73 -37.19
CA THR A 382 -5.12 6.74 -36.65
C THR A 382 -3.80 6.81 -37.41
N GLY A 383 -3.59 5.90 -38.38
CA GLY A 383 -2.39 5.85 -39.21
C GLY A 383 -1.33 4.86 -38.74
N GLY A 384 -1.57 4.11 -37.65
CA GLY A 384 -0.65 3.07 -37.17
C GLY A 384 -1.12 2.41 -35.87
N TRP A 385 -0.61 1.20 -35.58
CA TRP A 385 -0.96 0.42 -34.38
C TRP A 385 -0.48 1.04 -33.06
N GLN A 386 0.45 1.99 -33.15
CA GLN A 386 1.02 2.69 -32.01
C GLN A 386 0.97 4.22 -32.24
N THR A 387 0.06 4.67 -33.10
CA THR A 387 -0.22 6.10 -33.35
C THR A 387 -1.48 6.47 -32.57
N TRP A 388 -1.30 7.00 -31.36
CA TRP A 388 -2.37 7.12 -30.39
C TRP A 388 -3.15 8.43 -30.50
N THR A 389 -4.47 8.33 -30.41
CA THR A 389 -5.39 9.47 -30.30
C THR A 389 -6.43 9.24 -29.21
N ASP A 390 -7.04 10.31 -28.74
CA ASP A 390 -8.16 10.23 -27.80
C ASP A 390 -9.48 10.22 -28.57
N VAL A 391 -10.33 9.23 -28.30
CA VAL A 391 -11.72 9.19 -28.74
C VAL A 391 -12.64 9.48 -27.58
N LYS A 392 -13.80 10.10 -27.87
CA LYS A 392 -14.81 10.44 -26.87
C LYS A 392 -16.20 10.09 -27.36
N CYS A 393 -17.07 9.68 -26.45
CA CYS A 393 -18.50 9.55 -26.71
C CYS A 393 -19.31 9.89 -25.44
N ASN A 394 -20.61 10.14 -25.63
CA ASN A 394 -21.51 10.32 -24.50
C ASN A 394 -21.88 8.96 -23.91
N VAL A 395 -22.05 8.93 -22.59
CA VAL A 395 -22.66 7.79 -21.89
C VAL A 395 -23.83 8.26 -21.05
N SER A 396 -24.78 7.36 -20.80
CA SER A 396 -25.94 7.64 -19.97
C SER A 396 -26.35 6.41 -19.16
N GLY A 397 -26.90 6.63 -17.97
CA GLY A 397 -27.41 5.54 -17.13
C GLY A 397 -26.35 4.80 -16.30
N ALA A 398 -25.13 5.33 -16.20
CA ALA A 398 -24.07 4.78 -15.36
C ALA A 398 -23.93 5.62 -14.08
N SER A 399 -24.30 5.06 -12.93
CA SER A 399 -24.19 5.68 -11.59
C SER A 399 -23.98 4.59 -10.55
N GLY A 400 -23.37 4.89 -9.40
CA GLY A 400 -23.02 3.87 -8.42
C GLY A 400 -21.90 2.95 -8.92
N LYS A 401 -21.84 1.72 -8.39
CA LYS A 401 -20.72 0.79 -8.66
C LYS A 401 -21.17 -0.31 -9.62
N HIS A 402 -20.38 -0.55 -10.66
CA HIS A 402 -20.68 -1.57 -11.67
C HIS A 402 -19.41 -2.27 -12.16
N ASP A 403 -19.57 -3.48 -12.67
CA ASP A 403 -18.56 -4.05 -13.55
C ASP A 403 -18.72 -3.43 -14.95
N VAL A 404 -17.62 -3.01 -15.57
CA VAL A 404 -17.63 -2.37 -16.90
C VAL A 404 -17.06 -3.34 -17.93
N TYR A 405 -17.81 -3.59 -18.99
CA TYR A 405 -17.41 -4.39 -20.12
C TYR A 405 -17.21 -3.48 -21.33
N LEU A 406 -16.03 -3.53 -21.94
CA LEU A 406 -15.75 -2.89 -23.22
C LEU A 406 -15.78 -3.97 -24.29
N LYS A 407 -16.85 -3.99 -25.09
CA LYS A 407 -17.02 -4.92 -26.20
C LYS A 407 -16.63 -4.26 -27.51
N PHE A 408 -15.80 -4.93 -28.29
CA PHE A 408 -15.28 -4.41 -29.53
C PHE A 408 -16.09 -4.91 -30.72
N THR A 409 -16.53 -4.00 -31.59
CA THR A 409 -17.33 -4.33 -32.77
C THR A 409 -16.78 -3.64 -34.01
N GLY A 410 -16.84 -4.30 -35.17
CA GLY A 410 -16.26 -3.75 -36.39
C GLY A 410 -16.27 -4.75 -37.55
N GLY A 411 -15.41 -4.48 -38.55
CA GLY A 411 -15.21 -5.36 -39.69
C GLY A 411 -14.39 -6.62 -39.38
N SER A 412 -14.00 -7.35 -40.41
CA SER A 412 -13.12 -8.51 -40.29
C SER A 412 -11.65 -8.12 -40.04
N GLY A 413 -10.95 -8.86 -39.20
CA GLY A 413 -9.54 -8.63 -38.84
C GLY A 413 -9.38 -7.67 -37.66
N TYR A 414 -8.13 -7.26 -37.39
CA TYR A 414 -7.81 -6.41 -36.26
C TYR A 414 -8.40 -5.00 -36.40
N LEU A 415 -9.04 -4.51 -35.35
CA LEU A 415 -9.79 -3.25 -35.32
C LEU A 415 -8.91 -2.08 -34.88
N PHE A 416 -8.43 -2.11 -33.63
CA PHE A 416 -7.63 -1.06 -33.02
C PHE A 416 -6.95 -1.60 -31.76
N ASN A 417 -6.06 -0.81 -31.18
CA ASN A 417 -5.46 -1.00 -29.87
C ASN A 417 -6.06 0.00 -28.88
N LEU A 418 -6.13 -0.37 -27.61
CA LEU A 418 -6.66 0.42 -26.51
C LEU A 418 -5.59 0.50 -25.41
N ASN A 419 -5.13 1.71 -25.09
CA ASN A 419 -4.11 1.97 -24.07
C ASN A 419 -4.76 2.19 -22.69
N TRP A 420 -5.67 3.14 -22.59
CA TRP A 420 -6.41 3.41 -21.36
C TRP A 420 -7.80 4.00 -21.66
N PHE A 421 -8.67 4.04 -20.66
CA PHE A 421 -9.95 4.75 -20.73
C PHE A 421 -10.30 5.43 -19.40
N LYS A 422 -11.26 6.35 -19.45
CA LYS A 422 -11.91 6.94 -18.26
C LYS A 422 -13.30 7.47 -18.62
N PHE A 423 -14.12 7.66 -17.60
CA PHE A 423 -15.39 8.35 -17.71
C PHE A 423 -15.25 9.82 -17.28
N THR A 424 -16.22 10.64 -17.69
CA THR A 424 -16.35 12.03 -17.28
C THR A 424 -17.68 12.25 -16.59
N ALA A 425 -17.69 13.01 -15.49
CA ALA A 425 -18.91 13.37 -14.79
C ALA A 425 -19.91 14.07 -15.75
N PRO A 426 -21.23 13.94 -15.53
CA PRO A 426 -22.21 14.75 -16.23
C PRO A 426 -21.91 16.21 -15.94
N TYR A 427 -22.03 17.07 -16.96
CA TYR A 427 -21.91 18.51 -16.78
C TYR A 427 -22.87 18.96 -15.66
N SER A 428 -22.35 19.43 -14.52
CA SER A 428 -23.16 20.11 -13.51
C SER A 428 -23.18 21.60 -13.82
N MET A 429 -24.37 22.19 -13.85
CA MET A 429 -24.58 23.63 -14.07
C MET A 429 -23.92 24.52 -12.99
N GLU A 430 -23.36 23.93 -11.93
CA GLU A 430 -22.54 24.63 -10.94
C GLU A 430 -21.19 25.12 -11.50
N SER A 431 -20.70 24.54 -12.61
CA SER A 431 -19.49 25.03 -13.28
C SER A 431 -19.71 26.27 -14.16
N LEU A 432 -20.91 26.87 -14.16
CA LEU A 432 -21.23 28.14 -14.83
C LEU A 432 -21.57 29.30 -13.87
N GLY A 433 -21.43 29.13 -12.56
CA GLY A 433 -21.51 30.26 -11.62
C GLY A 433 -22.85 31.01 -11.61
N VAL A 434 -23.98 30.30 -11.66
CA VAL A 434 -25.30 30.94 -11.50
C VAL A 434 -26.00 30.42 -10.25
N VAL A 435 -25.81 31.15 -9.14
CA VAL A 435 -26.79 31.18 -8.05
C VAL A 435 -27.08 32.63 -7.73
N ASN A 436 -28.16 33.15 -8.28
CA ASN A 436 -29.03 34.09 -7.58
C ASN A 436 -30.36 34.12 -8.33
N GLY A 437 -31.37 33.53 -7.71
CA GLY A 437 -32.74 33.61 -8.16
C GLY A 437 -33.23 35.06 -8.11
N GLN A 438 -33.27 35.70 -9.26
CA GLN A 438 -34.31 36.66 -9.64
C GLN A 438 -34.63 36.41 -11.11
N GLY A 439 -35.83 35.89 -11.37
CA GLY A 439 -36.25 35.61 -12.73
C GLY A 439 -36.41 36.89 -13.52
N PHE A 440 -36.09 36.85 -14.82
CA PHE A 440 -36.71 37.74 -15.80
C PHE A 440 -36.85 37.06 -17.17
N THR A 441 -37.93 37.51 -17.79
CA THR A 441 -38.56 37.23 -19.09
C THR A 441 -37.64 37.16 -20.30
N LEU A 442 -38.05 36.30 -21.24
CA LEU A 442 -37.52 36.22 -22.60
C LEU A 442 -37.78 37.52 -23.37
N THR A 443 -36.71 38.13 -23.89
CA THR A 443 -36.75 39.02 -25.06
C THR A 443 -35.65 38.61 -26.04
N PRO A 444 -35.89 38.67 -27.37
CA PRO A 444 -35.01 38.05 -28.35
C PRO A 444 -33.86 38.98 -28.77
N GLU A 445 -32.71 38.35 -28.93
CA GLU A 445 -31.68 38.58 -29.95
C GLU A 445 -31.11 40.00 -30.11
N GLN A 446 -29.89 40.19 -29.59
CA GLN A 446 -28.86 41.03 -30.22
C GLN A 446 -27.49 40.37 -30.06
N THR A 447 -26.89 40.03 -31.19
CA THR A 447 -25.48 39.63 -31.32
C THR A 447 -24.58 40.84 -31.05
N PRO A 448 -23.50 40.67 -30.27
CA PRO A 448 -22.20 41.12 -30.77
C PRO A 448 -21.02 40.18 -30.45
N GLU A 449 -20.22 39.96 -31.49
CA GLU A 449 -18.77 39.69 -31.60
C GLU A 449 -18.00 38.71 -30.70
N PRO A 450 -16.98 38.02 -31.27
CA PRO A 450 -16.31 36.89 -30.63
C PRO A 450 -15.34 37.38 -29.56
N THR A 451 -15.69 37.18 -28.29
CA THR A 451 -14.75 37.37 -27.18
C THR A 451 -14.02 36.06 -26.92
N ALA A 452 -12.70 36.14 -26.89
CA ALA A 452 -11.77 35.05 -26.73
C ALA A 452 -12.15 34.06 -25.62
N THR A 453 -12.17 32.77 -25.95
CA THR A 453 -12.15 31.66 -24.99
C THR A 453 -10.90 31.76 -24.12
N LEU A 454 -11.05 32.30 -22.90
CA LEU A 454 -10.09 32.07 -21.82
C LEU A 454 -10.25 30.62 -21.39
N THR A 455 -9.36 29.77 -21.89
CA THR A 455 -9.10 28.45 -21.29
C THR A 455 -8.61 28.70 -19.86
N SER A 456 -9.43 28.39 -18.86
CA SER A 456 -8.98 28.41 -17.47
C SER A 456 -7.94 27.30 -17.30
N LYS A 457 -6.67 27.67 -17.40
CA LYS A 457 -5.54 26.79 -17.10
C LYS A 457 -5.73 26.25 -15.68
N ALA A 458 -5.67 24.93 -15.50
CA ALA A 458 -5.63 24.35 -14.16
C ALA A 458 -4.47 24.99 -13.38
N GLY A 459 -4.73 25.43 -12.15
CA GLY A 459 -3.72 26.09 -11.33
C GLY A 459 -2.57 25.15 -10.99
N LYS A 460 -1.41 25.73 -10.70
CA LYS A 460 -0.18 25.00 -10.37
C LYS A 460 -0.26 24.40 -8.96
N PHE A 461 0.38 23.24 -8.79
CA PHE A 461 0.56 22.61 -7.49
C PHE A 461 2.01 22.77 -7.02
N HIS A 462 2.25 23.75 -6.16
CA HIS A 462 3.56 24.16 -5.68
C HIS A 462 3.97 23.37 -4.44
N CYS A 463 4.93 22.47 -4.57
CA CYS A 463 5.29 21.52 -3.52
C CYS A 463 6.62 21.87 -2.82
N PHE A 464 6.70 21.57 -1.52
CA PHE A 464 7.87 21.86 -0.68
C PHE A 464 8.21 20.69 0.23
N LEU A 465 9.48 20.29 0.23
CA LEU A 465 10.01 19.27 1.14
C LEU A 465 10.31 19.87 2.50
N LEU A 466 9.78 19.25 3.56
CA LEU A 466 10.01 19.67 4.95
C LEU A 466 10.95 18.64 5.62
N LEU A 467 12.25 18.92 5.61
CA LEU A 467 13.28 17.99 6.08
C LEU A 467 13.84 18.35 7.45
N GLY A 468 14.37 17.35 8.13
CA GLY A 468 15.18 17.56 9.33
C GLY A 468 14.73 16.72 10.50
N GLN A 469 14.77 17.30 11.69
CA GLN A 469 14.57 16.55 12.94
C GLN A 469 13.48 17.20 13.80
N SER A 470 13.61 17.18 15.14
CA SER A 470 12.56 17.59 16.06
C SER A 470 12.10 19.04 15.90
N ASN A 471 13.00 19.99 15.59
CA ASN A 471 12.58 21.37 15.34
C ASN A 471 11.80 21.57 14.03
N MET A 472 11.99 20.71 13.02
CA MET A 472 11.12 20.71 11.83
C MET A 472 9.81 19.98 12.12
N ALA A 473 9.87 18.87 12.85
CA ALA A 473 8.70 18.07 13.20
C ALA A 473 7.73 18.83 14.11
N GLY A 474 8.26 19.69 14.99
CA GLY A 474 7.51 20.41 16.01
C GLY A 474 7.62 19.74 17.38
N TYR A 475 7.41 20.54 18.43
CA TYR A 475 7.38 20.08 19.83
C TYR A 475 6.25 20.74 20.62
N ALA A 476 6.13 22.07 20.54
CA ALA A 476 5.05 22.81 21.19
C ALA A 476 3.68 22.32 20.72
N LEU A 477 2.69 22.29 21.61
CA LEU A 477 1.33 21.87 21.29
C LEU A 477 0.67 22.88 20.33
N ALA A 478 0.00 22.37 19.29
CA ALA A 478 -0.79 23.19 18.39
C ALA A 478 -2.03 23.77 19.09
N GLN A 479 -2.34 25.03 18.78
CA GLN A 479 -3.52 25.75 19.26
C GLN A 479 -4.67 25.66 18.25
N ALA A 480 -5.87 26.08 18.66
CA ALA A 480 -7.06 26.03 17.80
C ALA A 480 -6.90 26.88 16.51
N SER A 481 -6.20 28.02 16.60
CA SER A 481 -5.90 28.88 15.45
C SER A 481 -5.04 28.19 14.38
N ASP A 482 -4.16 27.28 14.78
CA ASP A 482 -3.29 26.58 13.84
C ASP A 482 -4.04 25.51 13.05
N LYS A 483 -5.15 25.02 13.60
CA LYS A 483 -6.02 24.01 12.99
C LYS A 483 -7.05 24.59 12.01
N VAL A 484 -7.06 25.91 11.81
CA VAL A 484 -7.88 26.52 10.75
C VAL A 484 -7.32 26.14 9.39
N GLU A 485 -8.10 25.37 8.64
CA GLU A 485 -7.72 24.81 7.35
C GLU A 485 -7.95 25.78 6.19
N ASP A 486 -7.06 25.74 5.21
CA ASP A 486 -7.26 26.32 3.88
C ASP A 486 -7.23 25.17 2.88
N PRO A 487 -8.30 24.92 2.10
CA PRO A 487 -8.37 23.77 1.20
C PRO A 487 -7.32 23.79 0.09
N ARG A 488 -6.63 24.93 -0.13
CA ARG A 488 -5.53 25.05 -1.10
C ARG A 488 -4.16 24.75 -0.51
N VAL A 489 -4.05 24.54 0.81
CA VAL A 489 -2.83 24.09 1.47
C VAL A 489 -2.99 22.62 1.81
N LEU A 490 -2.26 21.77 1.11
CA LEU A 490 -2.31 20.33 1.23
C LEU A 490 -1.06 19.80 1.94
N VAL A 491 -1.20 18.68 2.63
CA VAL A 491 -0.10 17.95 3.26
C VAL A 491 -0.13 16.49 2.84
N LEU A 492 1.04 15.93 2.53
CA LEU A 492 1.18 14.50 2.30
C LEU A 492 1.24 13.77 3.64
N GLY A 493 0.25 12.93 3.95
CA GLY A 493 0.14 12.24 5.23
C GLY A 493 1.44 11.56 5.67
N TYR A 494 1.94 11.94 6.85
CA TYR A 494 3.18 11.42 7.41
C TYR A 494 3.02 10.00 7.96
N ASP A 495 1.97 9.80 8.75
CA ASP A 495 1.51 8.53 9.29
C ASP A 495 -0.02 8.45 9.18
N ASN A 496 -0.58 7.30 9.55
CA ASN A 496 -2.03 7.17 9.70
C ASN A 496 -2.44 7.87 11.01
N ASN A 497 -3.17 8.97 10.90
CA ASN A 497 -3.67 9.74 12.03
C ASN A 497 -5.19 9.66 12.07
N ALA A 498 -5.71 8.79 12.94
CA ALA A 498 -7.16 8.59 13.09
C ALA A 498 -7.90 9.85 13.55
N ALA A 499 -7.25 10.73 14.35
CA ALA A 499 -7.88 11.94 14.86
C ALA A 499 -8.11 12.99 13.78
N LEU A 500 -7.28 13.01 12.73
CA LEU A 500 -7.41 13.89 11.58
C LEU A 500 -8.02 13.19 10.35
N GLY A 501 -8.27 11.88 10.42
CA GLY A 501 -8.63 11.08 9.24
C GLY A 501 -7.51 10.96 8.20
N ARG A 502 -6.28 11.36 8.54
CA ARG A 502 -5.15 11.43 7.61
C ARG A 502 -4.56 10.04 7.37
N VAL A 503 -4.31 9.72 6.11
CA VAL A 503 -3.70 8.45 5.68
C VAL A 503 -2.29 8.69 5.18
N THR A 504 -1.35 7.82 5.59
CA THR A 504 0.05 7.86 5.15
C THR A 504 0.12 7.94 3.62
N ASN A 505 0.91 8.87 3.09
CA ASN A 505 1.15 9.06 1.66
C ASN A 505 -0.09 9.45 0.84
N LYS A 506 -1.18 9.91 1.49
CA LYS A 506 -2.31 10.55 0.80
C LYS A 506 -2.31 12.05 1.06
N TRP A 507 -2.70 12.83 0.06
CA TRP A 507 -2.90 14.26 0.20
C TRP A 507 -4.16 14.53 1.02
N ASP A 508 -4.05 15.49 1.91
CA ASP A 508 -5.10 15.92 2.82
C ASP A 508 -4.98 17.44 3.05
N VAL A 509 -6.00 18.08 3.60
CA VAL A 509 -5.91 19.50 3.94
C VAL A 509 -4.94 19.67 5.12
N ALA A 510 -4.04 20.64 5.01
CA ALA A 510 -2.96 20.82 5.96
C ALA A 510 -3.46 21.41 7.29
N CYS A 511 -3.30 20.63 8.35
CA CYS A 511 -3.41 21.09 9.73
C CYS A 511 -2.44 20.31 10.64
N PRO A 512 -1.97 20.92 11.75
CA PRO A 512 -1.04 20.26 12.66
C PRO A 512 -1.64 19.01 13.32
N PRO A 513 -0.82 17.97 13.61
CA PRO A 513 0.61 17.90 13.29
C PRO A 513 0.86 17.52 11.83
N LEU A 514 1.82 18.16 11.15
CA LEU A 514 2.21 17.75 9.79
C LEU A 514 3.08 16.49 9.78
N HIS A 515 3.88 16.28 10.82
CA HIS A 515 4.78 15.14 10.96
C HIS A 515 4.17 14.06 11.86
N ALA A 516 5.00 13.29 12.57
CA ALA A 516 4.54 12.19 13.42
C ALA A 516 3.51 12.64 14.47
N SER A 517 2.47 11.83 14.63
CA SER A 517 1.24 12.23 15.35
C SER A 517 1.32 12.23 16.89
N TRP A 518 2.47 11.91 17.49
CA TRP A 518 2.61 11.60 18.92
C TRP A 518 2.54 12.79 19.89
N LEU A 519 2.55 14.05 19.41
CA LEU A 519 2.46 15.24 20.27
C LEU A 519 1.34 16.23 19.91
N ASN A 520 0.58 16.03 18.83
CA ASN A 520 -0.27 17.11 18.27
C ASN A 520 0.52 18.44 18.16
N ALA A 521 1.79 18.33 17.76
CA ALA A 521 2.75 19.43 17.81
C ALA A 521 2.63 20.35 16.57
N ILE A 522 3.01 21.61 16.76
CA ILE A 522 3.22 22.58 15.69
C ILE A 522 4.69 22.68 15.32
N GLY A 523 4.99 22.66 14.03
CA GLY A 523 6.31 22.92 13.47
C GLY A 523 6.31 24.17 12.57
N PRO A 524 7.48 24.60 12.08
CA PRO A 524 7.56 25.73 11.15
C PRO A 524 6.85 25.47 9.81
N GLY A 525 6.66 24.20 9.43
CA GLY A 525 5.94 23.82 8.21
C GLY A 525 4.48 24.29 8.17
N ASP A 526 3.82 24.37 9.32
CA ASP A 526 2.40 24.73 9.43
C ASP A 526 2.16 26.17 8.93
N TRP A 527 2.87 27.13 9.52
CA TRP A 527 2.76 28.53 9.14
C TRP A 527 3.56 28.89 7.89
N PHE A 528 4.50 28.05 7.47
CA PHE A 528 5.08 28.14 6.14
C PHE A 528 4.00 28.00 5.06
N GLY A 529 3.22 26.90 5.07
CA GLY A 529 2.18 26.67 4.06
C GLY A 529 1.10 27.75 4.04
N LYS A 530 0.61 28.15 5.23
CA LYS A 530 -0.40 29.22 5.39
C LYS A 530 0.08 30.59 4.91
N THR A 531 1.39 30.85 4.92
CA THR A 531 1.95 32.11 4.44
C THR A 531 2.21 32.04 2.93
N MET A 532 2.71 30.91 2.43
CA MET A 532 2.97 30.71 1.00
C MET A 532 1.69 30.83 0.15
N ILE A 533 0.56 30.30 0.63
CA ILE A 533 -0.70 30.30 -0.13
C ILE A 533 -1.24 31.71 -0.40
N GLN A 534 -0.87 32.69 0.43
CA GLN A 534 -1.27 34.09 0.27
C GLN A 534 -0.57 34.77 -0.92
N LYS A 535 0.46 34.15 -1.48
CA LYS A 535 1.25 34.70 -2.60
C LYS A 535 0.99 34.02 -3.94
N VAL A 536 0.30 32.88 -3.95
CA VAL A 536 0.02 32.15 -5.19
C VAL A 536 -1.39 32.46 -5.72
N PRO A 537 -1.59 32.56 -7.05
CA PRO A 537 -2.88 32.83 -7.69
C PRO A 537 -4.02 31.96 -7.16
N ALA A 538 -5.26 32.44 -7.22
CA ALA A 538 -6.43 31.78 -6.60
C ALA A 538 -6.67 30.31 -7.05
N GLY A 539 -6.19 29.91 -8.24
CA GLY A 539 -6.28 28.53 -8.73
C GLY A 539 -5.14 27.61 -8.26
N ASP A 540 -4.05 28.17 -7.74
CA ASP A 540 -2.84 27.44 -7.37
C ASP A 540 -2.93 26.90 -5.94
N THR A 541 -2.23 25.79 -5.68
CA THR A 541 -2.22 25.08 -4.40
C THR A 541 -0.80 24.93 -3.85
N ILE A 542 -0.66 24.86 -2.53
CA ILE A 542 0.59 24.59 -1.83
C ILE A 542 0.57 23.14 -1.34
N GLY A 543 1.61 22.36 -1.64
CA GLY A 543 1.81 20.99 -1.16
C GLY A 543 2.96 20.90 -0.18
N LEU A 544 2.70 20.47 1.04
CA LEU A 544 3.69 20.23 2.06
C LEU A 544 4.05 18.74 2.08
N ILE A 545 5.35 18.42 2.06
CA ILE A 545 5.85 17.03 2.07
C ILE A 545 6.68 16.83 3.36
N PRO A 546 6.03 16.42 4.46
CA PRO A 546 6.67 16.21 5.75
C PRO A 546 7.66 15.05 5.70
N CYS A 547 8.92 15.30 6.04
CA CYS A 547 10.02 14.35 5.97
C CYS A 547 11.01 14.49 7.15
N ALA A 548 10.58 15.09 8.27
CA ALA A 548 11.39 15.21 9.49
C ALA A 548 11.13 14.12 10.51
N ILE A 549 12.18 13.66 11.20
CA ILE A 549 12.10 12.61 12.22
C ILE A 549 12.85 13.06 13.48
N SER A 550 12.14 13.11 14.61
CA SER A 550 12.71 13.51 15.90
C SER A 550 13.78 12.52 16.39
N GLY A 551 14.85 13.03 17.00
CA GLY A 551 15.94 12.23 17.57
C GLY A 551 16.95 11.66 16.56
N GLU A 552 16.68 11.75 15.26
CA GLU A 552 17.56 11.20 14.23
C GLU A 552 18.77 12.08 13.95
N LYS A 553 19.82 11.49 13.38
CA LYS A 553 20.99 12.23 12.88
C LYS A 553 20.87 12.51 11.38
N ILE A 554 21.67 13.44 10.84
CA ILE A 554 21.68 13.75 9.40
C ILE A 554 21.98 12.50 8.55
N GLU A 555 22.82 11.60 9.07
CA GLU A 555 23.20 10.34 8.43
C GLU A 555 22.00 9.43 8.15
N THR A 556 20.96 9.47 8.98
CA THR A 556 19.71 8.73 8.78
C THR A 556 19.08 9.08 7.43
N PHE A 557 19.21 10.33 7.00
CA PHE A 557 18.62 10.85 5.78
C PHE A 557 19.53 10.72 4.57
N MET A 558 20.82 10.38 4.73
CA MET A 558 21.78 10.32 3.62
C MET A 558 21.56 9.10 2.72
N LYS A 559 21.85 9.25 1.42
CA LYS A 559 21.74 8.17 0.43
C LYS A 559 22.64 6.98 0.75
N SER A 560 23.89 7.27 1.10
CA SER A 560 24.85 6.25 1.50
C SER A 560 24.74 5.99 3.01
N GLY A 561 24.39 4.76 3.38
CA GLY A 561 24.34 4.32 4.79
C GLY A 561 23.12 4.78 5.59
N GLY A 562 22.30 5.70 5.08
CA GLY A 562 21.07 6.14 5.74
C GLY A 562 19.88 5.23 5.47
N THR A 563 18.98 5.15 6.45
CA THR A 563 17.79 4.27 6.40
C THR A 563 16.54 4.97 5.86
N LYS A 564 16.57 6.30 5.68
CA LYS A 564 15.39 7.13 5.34
C LYS A 564 15.53 7.92 4.04
N TYR A 565 16.64 7.83 3.33
CA TYR A 565 16.79 8.51 2.04
C TYR A 565 15.73 8.08 1.02
N ASN A 566 15.57 6.76 0.80
CA ASN A 566 14.55 6.25 -0.14
C ASN A 566 13.12 6.58 0.32
N TRP A 567 12.89 6.70 1.63
CA TRP A 567 11.60 7.15 2.17
C TRP A 567 11.30 8.61 1.79
N ILE A 568 12.29 9.50 1.84
CA ILE A 568 12.16 10.88 1.34
C ILE A 568 11.89 10.88 -0.17
N ILE A 569 12.67 10.10 -0.94
CA ILE A 569 12.52 10.02 -2.39
C ILE A 569 11.11 9.58 -2.77
N ASN A 570 10.58 8.54 -2.14
CA ASN A 570 9.23 8.03 -2.44
C ASN A 570 8.15 9.09 -2.17
N ARG A 571 8.27 9.85 -1.07
CA ARG A 571 7.32 10.92 -0.71
C ARG A 571 7.37 12.10 -1.69
N ALA A 572 8.57 12.50 -2.09
CA ALA A 572 8.76 13.50 -3.13
C ALA A 572 8.19 13.04 -4.49
N ARG A 573 8.37 11.76 -4.84
CA ARG A 573 7.84 11.19 -6.09
C ARG A 573 6.31 11.14 -6.10
N ILE A 574 5.66 10.89 -4.97
CA ILE A 574 4.19 11.01 -4.87
C ILE A 574 3.73 12.43 -5.23
N ALA A 575 4.43 13.46 -4.75
CA ALA A 575 4.09 14.84 -5.11
C ALA A 575 4.20 15.09 -6.62
N GLN A 576 5.31 14.68 -7.24
CA GLN A 576 5.52 14.81 -8.69
C GLN A 576 4.49 14.02 -9.50
N GLN A 577 4.11 12.81 -9.07
CA GLN A 577 3.09 11.99 -9.72
C GLN A 577 1.69 12.62 -9.66
N ASN A 578 1.41 13.46 -8.65
CA ASN A 578 0.17 14.21 -8.53
C ASN A 578 0.23 15.59 -9.24
N GLY A 579 1.17 15.76 -10.17
CA GLY A 579 1.35 17.02 -10.90
C GLY A 579 2.02 18.14 -10.09
N GLY A 580 2.53 17.83 -8.89
CA GLY A 580 3.22 18.76 -8.03
C GLY A 580 4.62 19.10 -8.53
N VAL A 581 4.96 20.38 -8.55
CA VAL A 581 6.32 20.85 -8.82
C VAL A 581 7.01 21.11 -7.49
N ILE A 582 8.05 20.35 -7.17
CA ILE A 582 8.83 20.60 -5.94
C ILE A 582 9.73 21.80 -6.22
N GLU A 583 9.38 22.94 -5.64
CA GLU A 583 10.03 24.22 -5.92
C GLU A 583 11.00 24.64 -4.82
N GLY A 584 10.99 23.99 -3.66
CA GLY A 584 11.90 24.33 -2.59
C GLY A 584 11.99 23.26 -1.50
N ILE A 585 13.05 23.39 -0.70
CA ILE A 585 13.33 22.51 0.43
C ILE A 585 13.56 23.40 1.65
N ILE A 586 12.78 23.18 2.71
CA ILE A 586 13.09 23.76 4.02
C ILE A 586 13.67 22.65 4.92
N PHE A 587 14.69 23.01 5.69
CA PHE A 587 15.40 22.08 6.54
C PHE A 587 15.61 22.67 7.93
N HIS A 588 15.31 21.91 8.99
CA HIS A 588 15.57 22.34 10.36
C HIS A 588 16.09 21.19 11.22
N GLN A 589 17.26 21.38 11.83
CA GLN A 589 17.92 20.38 12.65
C GLN A 589 17.42 20.39 14.11
N GLY A 590 17.55 19.26 14.80
CA GLY A 590 17.43 19.12 16.26
C GLY A 590 18.82 19.00 16.93
N GLU A 591 18.96 18.14 17.92
CA GLU A 591 20.18 18.07 18.74
C GLU A 591 21.27 17.12 18.22
N SER A 592 20.91 16.08 17.47
CA SER A 592 21.71 14.85 17.35
C SER A 592 23.06 15.02 16.61
N ASN A 593 23.26 16.13 15.89
CA ASN A 593 24.53 16.51 15.25
C ASN A 593 25.04 17.88 15.73
N SER A 594 24.54 18.40 16.86
CA SER A 594 24.99 19.68 17.40
C SER A 594 26.50 19.66 17.63
N GLY A 595 27.19 20.69 17.14
CA GLY A 595 28.66 20.82 17.22
C GLY A 595 29.49 19.91 16.30
N ASP A 596 28.92 19.02 15.49
CA ASP A 596 29.69 18.16 14.56
C ASP A 596 30.27 18.97 13.39
N PRO A 597 31.61 19.17 13.28
CA PRO A 597 32.21 20.00 12.23
C PRO A 597 32.06 19.41 10.82
N SER A 598 31.77 18.11 10.69
CA SER A 598 31.53 17.47 9.39
C SER A 598 30.10 17.67 8.87
N TRP A 599 29.22 18.18 9.72
CA TRP A 599 27.80 18.31 9.43
C TRP A 599 27.47 19.14 8.18
N PRO A 600 28.08 20.33 7.92
CA PRO A 600 27.79 21.09 6.71
C PRO A 600 28.05 20.30 5.42
N GLY A 601 29.11 19.47 5.42
CA GLY A 601 29.42 18.58 4.30
C GLY A 601 28.37 17.50 4.09
N LYS A 602 27.86 16.89 5.16
CA LYS A 602 26.79 15.87 5.10
C LYS A 602 25.49 16.46 4.56
N VAL A 603 25.11 17.66 4.99
CA VAL A 603 23.93 18.37 4.48
C VAL A 603 24.09 18.70 3.00
N LYS A 604 25.27 19.20 2.59
CA LYS A 604 25.58 19.43 1.17
C LYS A 604 25.35 18.17 0.34
N THR A 605 25.93 17.04 0.76
CA THR A 605 25.75 15.76 0.07
C THR A 605 24.28 15.35 -0.02
N LEU A 606 23.53 15.46 1.08
CA LEU A 606 22.10 15.16 1.08
C LEU A 606 21.32 16.01 0.07
N VAL A 607 21.56 17.33 0.03
CA VAL A 607 20.86 18.23 -0.90
C VAL A 607 21.23 17.95 -2.35
N GLU A 608 22.51 17.68 -2.64
CA GLU A 608 22.97 17.32 -3.98
C GLU A 608 22.33 16.01 -4.47
N ASP A 609 22.31 15.00 -3.61
CA ASP A 609 21.68 13.70 -3.89
C ASP A 609 20.18 13.87 -4.16
N LEU A 610 19.46 14.63 -3.31
CA LEU A 610 18.03 14.88 -3.50
C LEU A 610 17.74 15.64 -4.80
N ARG A 611 18.47 16.72 -5.09
CA ARG A 611 18.30 17.49 -6.32
C ARG A 611 18.52 16.63 -7.56
N LYS A 612 19.54 15.76 -7.51
CA LYS A 612 19.86 14.83 -8.61
C LYS A 612 18.77 13.77 -8.77
N ASP A 613 18.47 13.01 -7.72
CA ASP A 613 17.62 11.83 -7.80
C ASP A 613 16.13 12.19 -8.00
N LEU A 614 15.71 13.42 -7.65
CA LEU A 614 14.35 13.93 -7.90
C LEU A 614 14.26 14.85 -9.11
N ASN A 615 15.39 15.13 -9.78
CA ASN A 615 15.48 16.07 -10.91
C ASN A 615 14.91 17.47 -10.59
N LEU A 616 15.32 18.04 -9.45
CA LEU A 616 14.78 19.33 -8.99
C LEU A 616 15.49 20.53 -9.60
N GLY A 617 16.64 20.34 -10.24
CA GLY A 617 17.52 21.44 -10.59
C GLY A 617 18.01 22.18 -9.34
N ASN A 618 18.20 23.50 -9.46
CA ASN A 618 18.77 24.34 -8.40
C ASN A 618 17.68 25.02 -7.55
N VAL A 619 16.64 24.30 -7.15
CA VAL A 619 15.57 24.84 -6.27
C VAL A 619 16.13 25.38 -4.94
N PRO A 620 15.57 26.46 -4.36
CA PRO A 620 16.04 27.01 -3.09
C PRO A 620 16.08 25.97 -1.95
N PHE A 621 17.19 25.98 -1.20
CA PHE A 621 17.36 25.20 0.02
C PHE A 621 17.49 26.15 1.23
N LEU A 622 16.56 26.06 2.17
CA LEU A 622 16.51 26.95 3.32
C LEU A 622 16.78 26.16 4.61
N PRO A 623 18.01 26.20 5.14
CA PRO A 623 18.29 25.72 6.50
C PRO A 623 17.93 26.79 7.54
N GLY A 624 17.39 26.37 8.69
CA GLY A 624 17.10 27.27 9.81
C GLY A 624 18.15 27.23 10.90
N GLU A 625 18.37 28.37 11.54
CA GLU A 625 19.17 28.47 12.76
C GLU A 625 18.42 27.84 13.94
N LEU A 626 19.16 27.23 14.86
CA LEU A 626 18.68 26.82 16.18
C LEU A 626 18.53 28.04 17.09
N LEU A 627 17.87 27.85 18.24
CA LEU A 627 17.80 28.86 19.30
C LEU A 627 19.20 29.41 19.65
N TYR A 628 19.29 30.72 19.83
CA TYR A 628 20.53 31.41 20.25
C TYR A 628 20.86 31.20 21.73
N SER A 629 19.97 30.54 22.46
CA SER A 629 20.14 30.11 23.85
C SER A 629 20.13 28.59 23.94
N GLY A 630 20.65 28.05 25.04
CA GLY A 630 20.66 26.60 25.29
C GLY A 630 21.86 25.86 24.68
N PRO A 631 21.87 24.53 24.81
CA PRO A 631 23.06 23.71 24.56
C PRO A 631 23.46 23.63 23.07
N CYS A 632 22.54 23.91 22.14
CA CYS A 632 22.78 23.79 20.71
C CYS A 632 23.06 25.13 20.00
N ALA A 633 23.07 26.26 20.72
CA ALA A 633 23.25 27.59 20.12
C ALA A 633 24.56 27.72 19.29
N GLY A 634 25.63 27.04 19.71
CA GLY A 634 26.90 27.02 19.00
C GLY A 634 26.83 26.41 17.60
N HIS A 635 25.84 25.56 17.32
CA HIS A 635 25.66 24.91 16.02
C HIS A 635 25.26 25.91 14.91
N ASN A 636 24.74 27.09 15.25
CA ASN A 636 24.46 28.15 14.27
C ASN A 636 25.71 28.58 13.50
N LYS A 637 26.91 28.40 14.04
CA LYS A 637 28.17 28.61 13.29
C LYS A 637 28.29 27.68 12.08
N LEU A 638 27.74 26.46 12.16
CA LEU A 638 27.77 25.46 11.11
C LEU A 638 26.61 25.65 10.12
N VAL A 639 25.41 25.98 10.61
CA VAL A 639 24.27 26.36 9.76
C VAL A 639 24.63 27.51 8.83
N ASN A 640 25.31 28.54 9.37
CA ASN A 640 25.74 29.71 8.63
C ASN A 640 26.86 29.46 7.60
N GLN A 641 27.43 28.25 7.54
CA GLN A 641 28.36 27.86 6.48
C GLN A 641 27.64 27.31 5.25
N LEU A 642 26.40 26.83 5.37
CA LEU A 642 25.71 26.15 4.27
C LEU A 642 25.57 27.01 3.00
N PRO A 643 25.30 28.34 3.06
CA PRO A 643 25.22 29.17 1.85
C PRO A 643 26.50 29.24 1.02
N SER A 644 27.69 29.01 1.61
CA SER A 644 28.94 28.96 0.84
C SER A 644 29.22 27.60 0.22
N LEU A 645 28.49 26.56 0.65
CA LEU A 645 28.69 25.16 0.25
C LEU A 645 27.60 24.66 -0.72
N ILE A 646 26.39 25.19 -0.63
CA ILE A 646 25.21 24.74 -1.36
C ILE A 646 24.70 25.90 -2.23
N PRO A 647 24.67 25.75 -3.57
CA PRO A 647 24.08 26.76 -4.44
C PRO A 647 22.59 26.97 -4.13
N ASN A 648 22.13 28.22 -4.28
CA ASN A 648 20.76 28.63 -3.98
C ASN A 648 20.31 28.25 -2.55
N CYS A 649 21.14 28.60 -1.56
CA CYS A 649 20.92 28.28 -0.15
C CYS A 649 20.81 29.55 0.70
N TYR A 650 19.77 29.64 1.55
CA TYR A 650 19.51 30.81 2.37
C TYR A 650 19.16 30.44 3.81
N VAL A 651 19.94 30.94 4.77
CA VAL A 651 19.69 30.69 6.19
C VAL A 651 18.46 31.48 6.67
N VAL A 652 17.59 30.80 7.43
CA VAL A 652 16.44 31.42 8.10
C VAL A 652 16.78 31.64 9.56
N SER A 653 16.75 32.90 9.99
CA SER A 653 17.24 33.26 11.32
C SER A 653 16.28 32.92 12.45
N ALA A 654 16.84 32.43 13.55
CA ALA A 654 16.15 32.21 14.83
C ALA A 654 16.36 33.35 15.83
N SER A 655 16.90 34.49 15.40
CA SER A 655 17.10 35.64 16.28
C SER A 655 15.77 36.11 16.88
N GLY A 656 15.78 36.35 18.20
CA GLY A 656 14.61 36.74 18.99
C GLY A 656 13.61 35.62 19.29
N LEU A 657 13.86 34.39 18.84
CA LEU A 657 13.01 33.24 19.16
C LEU A 657 13.41 32.62 20.49
N VAL A 658 12.44 32.00 21.16
CA VAL A 658 12.59 31.48 22.53
C VAL A 658 12.17 30.01 22.64
N VAL A 659 12.78 29.34 23.62
CA VAL A 659 12.50 27.93 23.95
C VAL A 659 11.05 27.75 24.41
N ASP A 660 10.48 26.60 24.08
CA ASP A 660 9.17 26.22 24.60
C ASP A 660 9.21 26.06 26.12
N PRO A 661 8.33 26.74 26.88
CA PRO A 661 8.30 26.60 28.33
C PRO A 661 7.91 25.18 28.78
N GLY A 662 7.24 24.40 27.92
CA GLY A 662 6.92 23.00 28.14
C GLY A 662 8.10 22.05 27.88
N ASP A 663 9.14 22.49 27.17
CA ASP A 663 10.37 21.73 26.98
C ASP A 663 11.31 21.84 28.20
N THR A 664 10.86 21.28 29.33
CA THR A 664 11.63 21.32 30.58
C THR A 664 12.82 20.38 30.58
N GLN A 665 12.79 19.33 29.75
CA GLN A 665 13.75 18.25 29.71
C GLN A 665 14.96 18.56 28.82
N TYR A 666 14.72 19.02 27.60
CA TYR A 666 15.77 19.18 26.60
C TYR A 666 16.17 20.65 26.45
N ARG A 667 15.20 21.58 26.59
CA ARG A 667 15.37 23.03 26.48
C ARG A 667 15.99 23.47 25.16
N LEU A 668 15.51 22.89 24.06
CA LEU A 668 16.09 23.08 22.72
C LEU A 668 15.05 23.19 21.61
N HIS A 669 13.76 23.01 21.94
CA HIS A 669 12.68 23.21 20.98
C HIS A 669 12.07 24.62 21.06
N PHE A 670 11.66 25.14 19.92
CA PHE A 670 10.97 26.42 19.83
C PHE A 670 9.61 26.39 20.52
N SER A 671 9.30 27.47 21.25
CA SER A 671 7.94 27.74 21.73
C SER A 671 6.95 27.81 20.57
N HIS A 672 5.66 27.64 20.88
CA HIS A 672 4.57 27.81 19.90
C HIS A 672 4.76 29.06 19.02
N ASP A 673 4.81 30.26 19.63
CA ASP A 673 4.91 31.52 18.90
C ASP A 673 6.22 31.65 18.12
N SER A 674 7.29 31.00 18.61
CA SER A 674 8.55 30.93 17.89
C SER A 674 8.46 30.05 16.66
N SER A 675 7.78 28.89 16.74
CA SER A 675 7.50 28.02 15.58
C SER A 675 6.64 28.72 14.53
N VAL A 676 5.61 29.46 14.97
CA VAL A 676 4.77 30.29 14.08
C VAL A 676 5.62 31.35 13.37
N THR A 677 6.41 32.10 14.12
CA THR A 677 7.29 33.16 13.59
C THR A 677 8.32 32.59 12.62
N LEU A 678 8.92 31.46 12.98
CA LEU A 678 9.91 30.78 12.16
C LEU A 678 9.29 30.27 10.84
N GLY A 679 8.09 29.70 10.88
CA GLY A 679 7.36 29.28 9.68
C GLY A 679 7.09 30.45 8.70
N LYS A 680 6.68 31.61 9.23
CA LYS A 680 6.53 32.84 8.42
C LYS A 680 7.85 33.29 7.80
N ARG A 681 8.93 33.30 8.59
CA ARG A 681 10.29 33.64 8.09
C ARG A 681 10.77 32.69 6.99
N TYR A 682 10.49 31.39 7.12
CA TYR A 682 10.75 30.42 6.06
C TYR A 682 10.00 30.77 4.78
N ALA A 683 8.71 31.09 4.89
CA ALA A 683 7.88 31.41 3.73
C ALA A 683 8.36 32.69 3.05
N GLU A 684 8.58 33.78 3.81
CA GLU A 684 9.10 35.04 3.29
C GLU A 684 10.42 34.86 2.55
N LYS A 685 11.34 34.06 3.11
CA LYS A 685 12.63 33.78 2.47
C LYS A 685 12.47 32.91 1.22
N MET A 686 11.54 31.96 1.22
CA MET A 686 11.26 31.09 0.07
C MET A 686 10.62 31.90 -1.07
N ILE A 687 9.63 32.74 -0.77
CA ILE A 687 9.02 33.70 -1.70
C ILE A 687 10.08 34.57 -2.35
N GLN A 688 10.99 35.14 -1.56
CA GLN A 688 12.12 35.93 -2.07
C GLN A 688 13.01 35.12 -3.01
N ALA A 689 13.33 33.87 -2.65
CA ALA A 689 14.21 33.00 -3.43
C ALA A 689 13.56 32.52 -4.75
N LEU A 690 12.24 32.36 -4.77
CA LEU A 690 11.47 31.97 -5.96
C LEU A 690 11.10 33.16 -6.86
N GLY A 691 11.17 34.39 -6.34
CA GLY A 691 10.75 35.59 -7.04
C GLY A 691 9.22 35.71 -7.17
N TRP A 692 8.49 35.25 -6.15
CA TRP A 692 7.03 35.32 -6.07
C TRP A 692 6.51 36.67 -5.57
#